data_AF-A0A2V2YUX5-F1
#
_entry.id   AF-A0A2V2YUX5-F1
#
_cell.length_a   1.000
_cell.length_b   1.000
_cell.length_c   1.000
_cell.angle_alpha   90.00
_cell.angle_beta   90.00
_cell.angle_gamma   90.00
#
_symmetry.space_group_name_H-M   'P 1'
#
loop_
_entity.id
_entity.type
_entity.pdbx_description
1 polymer ?
#
loop_
_entity_poly.entity_id
_entity_poly.type
_entity_poly.pdbx_seq_one_letter_code
_entity_poly.pdbx_strand_id
1 'polypeptide(L)'
;MIKKLTSTTLALALSLSSTAYIAAAADDTGSVTSIALSDSGVTVDGQAASTSSTDAVYTGADIIYYEDGHDSSYGEGTEADAHESSEADEHTVVTITEPGTYRLSGRLSAGQVAVDLGEDAATDPTAKVTLIMDGVDITSTVAPAVIFYNVYEPYSADEDTKGVTDLSDTGAQVILADGSVNEVDGSYVARIYKEGTTKKLHKYDGAFYSRMSMNISGETLGTGELHITGEKEGLDSELHLSINGGQIYIESQDDGINTNEDGISVTTINGGYLHVNAGLGAEGDGIDSNGYLTINGGTIVTMANDRSPDGGIDADSDIAINGGTVIALGTRNDATGTNSKQTFMELSFASTQKAGSVITLKDADGNELLNHTAEKAFQSVTFSSSELATNEEYHVYIDGVEQQYTGNSFGMMGGGGVAGMGAGGDFTRPERTDNGTAPTGQTPPTGDFTGGAPSDAGSFNPQASTEDQANVEGSTAFTITSTVHSFSGISASSEASGKTRVTFSVNNGSGVKNVVSGGKLVLDSITSSVDVADEDIQLTITDVPSESFSSSILLSEGLDALTLPTDDGTYQLTVAVVSDNAEYTGTAQYQFTIGGLPFTDLSPSDSAYTAVKTLYEKGILVGTSDTTFSPNANVTRATAVTALGRLLGIEQAETTTFQDVKQGSWYSGYVGWASSNEIVLGDGSGNFLPNSNITSKQMDLILTRYAALAGIEYTSAENDSEDHALTRKELAVILAELIQ
;
A
#
# COMPACT_ATOMS: atom_id res chain seq x y z
N MET A 1 22.93 -38.09 -32.88
CA MET A 1 21.45 -38.08 -32.66
C MET A 1 21.22 -37.38 -31.33
N ILE A 2 21.43 -36.07 -31.23
CA ILE A 2 20.45 -34.98 -31.45
C ILE A 2 19.13 -35.27 -30.72
N LYS A 3 18.98 -34.70 -29.53
CA LYS A 3 17.69 -34.35 -28.92
C LYS A 3 17.57 -32.82 -29.01
N LYS A 4 16.66 -32.34 -29.86
CA LYS A 4 16.09 -30.99 -29.80
C LYS A 4 14.74 -31.15 -29.12
N LEU A 5 14.54 -30.51 -27.96
CA LEU A 5 13.21 -30.24 -27.45
C LEU A 5 12.69 -28.96 -28.11
N THR A 6 11.43 -29.03 -28.48
CA THR A 6 10.65 -28.01 -29.18
C THR A 6 10.27 -26.88 -28.22
N SER A 7 10.84 -25.69 -28.46
CA SER A 7 10.25 -24.42 -28.04
C SER A 7 9.00 -24.18 -28.89
N THR A 8 7.86 -24.02 -28.23
CA THR A 8 6.62 -23.58 -28.86
C THR A 8 6.62 -22.07 -28.83
N THR A 9 6.94 -21.45 -29.95
CA THR A 9 6.86 -19.99 -30.13
C THR A 9 5.40 -19.55 -30.07
N LEU A 10 5.04 -18.83 -29.01
CA LEU A 10 3.82 -18.02 -28.95
C LEU A 10 4.08 -16.76 -29.78
N ALA A 11 3.48 -16.69 -30.97
CA ALA A 11 3.52 -15.49 -31.79
C ALA A 11 2.49 -14.49 -31.24
N LEU A 12 2.89 -13.69 -30.25
CA LEU A 12 2.12 -12.53 -29.81
C LEU A 12 2.33 -11.40 -30.82
N ALA A 13 1.27 -10.96 -31.47
CA ALA A 13 1.30 -9.83 -32.37
C ALA A 13 1.49 -8.54 -31.54
N LEU A 14 2.75 -8.10 -31.39
CA LEU A 14 3.10 -6.80 -30.81
C LEU A 14 2.48 -5.67 -31.65
N SER A 15 1.31 -5.18 -31.24
CA SER A 15 0.84 -3.86 -31.66
C SER A 15 1.59 -2.81 -30.85
N LEU A 16 2.81 -2.47 -31.29
CA LEU A 16 3.56 -1.31 -30.81
C LEU A 16 2.79 -0.04 -31.20
N SER A 17 1.85 0.41 -30.36
CA SER A 17 1.42 1.80 -30.36
C SER A 17 2.45 2.62 -29.57
N SER A 18 3.65 2.77 -30.11
CA SER A 18 4.66 3.65 -29.55
C SER A 18 4.22 5.10 -29.79
N THR A 19 3.64 5.77 -28.80
CA THR A 19 3.96 7.18 -28.59
C THR A 19 5.41 7.20 -28.17
N ALA A 20 6.32 7.34 -29.15
CA ALA A 20 7.73 7.51 -28.88
C ALA A 20 7.90 8.75 -28.00
N TYR A 21 8.13 8.54 -26.70
CA TYR A 21 8.90 9.51 -25.93
C TYR A 21 10.28 9.49 -26.56
N ILE A 22 10.53 10.49 -27.40
CA ILE A 22 11.87 10.74 -27.92
C ILE A 22 12.67 11.17 -26.69
N ALA A 23 13.36 10.22 -26.07
CA ALA A 23 14.59 10.54 -25.38
C ALA A 23 15.45 11.21 -26.46
N ALA A 24 15.65 12.51 -26.31
CA ALA A 24 16.67 13.21 -27.05
C ALA A 24 18.01 12.64 -26.56
N ALA A 25 18.40 11.48 -27.07
CA ALA A 25 19.79 11.10 -27.13
C ALA A 25 20.44 12.19 -27.97
N ALA A 26 21.02 13.15 -27.26
CA ALA A 26 21.93 14.10 -27.84
C ALA A 26 22.92 13.27 -28.67
N ASP A 27 23.06 13.68 -29.93
CA ASP A 27 24.15 13.34 -30.80
C ASP A 27 25.42 13.95 -30.16
N ASP A 28 25.80 13.48 -28.97
CA ASP A 28 27.05 13.84 -28.33
C ASP A 28 28.11 12.92 -28.92
N THR A 29 28.82 13.51 -29.89
CA THR A 29 30.00 12.95 -30.55
C THR A 29 31.20 12.74 -29.59
N GLY A 30 30.96 12.55 -28.30
CA GLY A 30 31.95 12.09 -27.33
C GLY A 30 32.48 10.71 -27.70
N SER A 31 33.77 10.46 -27.42
CA SER A 31 34.34 9.13 -27.65
C SER A 31 33.69 8.13 -26.69
N VAL A 32 33.06 7.09 -27.23
CA VAL A 32 32.62 5.94 -26.44
C VAL A 32 33.84 5.12 -26.05
N THR A 33 34.05 4.94 -24.74
CA THR A 33 35.10 4.07 -24.20
C THR A 33 34.61 2.63 -24.21
N SER A 34 35.33 1.72 -24.84
CA SER A 34 34.94 0.30 -24.90
C SER A 34 35.55 -0.48 -23.74
N ILE A 35 34.73 -1.11 -22.91
CA ILE A 35 35.17 -2.00 -21.82
C ILE A 35 34.78 -3.44 -22.18
N ALA A 36 35.76 -4.31 -22.36
CA ALA A 36 35.51 -5.74 -22.56
C ALA A 36 35.88 -6.52 -21.29
N LEU A 37 34.87 -7.15 -20.71
CA LEU A 37 34.89 -7.95 -19.50
C LEU A 37 35.39 -9.37 -19.79
N SER A 38 36.26 -9.89 -18.93
CA SER A 38 36.72 -11.27 -18.97
C SER A 38 37.29 -11.71 -17.62
N ASP A 39 36.95 -12.93 -17.19
CA ASP A 39 37.57 -13.62 -16.04
C ASP A 39 39.11 -13.71 -16.13
N SER A 40 39.67 -13.58 -17.34
CA SER A 40 41.12 -13.63 -17.58
C SER A 40 41.80 -12.25 -17.64
N GLY A 41 41.02 -11.18 -17.51
CA GLY A 41 41.50 -9.80 -17.51
C GLY A 41 40.63 -8.86 -18.35
N VAL A 42 40.31 -7.72 -17.77
CA VAL A 42 39.48 -6.67 -18.41
C VAL A 42 40.32 -5.82 -19.36
N THR A 43 39.72 -5.37 -20.47
CA THR A 43 40.36 -4.43 -21.39
C THR A 43 39.54 -3.15 -21.57
N VAL A 44 40.23 -2.03 -21.73
CA VAL A 44 39.69 -0.70 -22.02
C VAL A 44 40.28 -0.26 -23.36
N ASP A 45 39.44 -0.01 -24.35
CA ASP A 45 39.81 0.27 -25.74
C ASP A 45 40.81 -0.75 -26.33
N GLY A 46 40.63 -2.02 -25.96
CA GLY A 46 41.46 -3.15 -26.39
C GLY A 46 42.85 -3.19 -25.75
N GLN A 47 43.15 -2.32 -24.79
CA GLN A 47 44.34 -2.41 -23.92
C GLN A 47 43.96 -3.01 -22.56
N ALA A 48 44.89 -3.65 -21.86
CA ALA A 48 44.62 -4.12 -20.50
C ALA A 48 44.18 -2.95 -19.61
N ALA A 49 43.13 -3.16 -18.82
CA ALA A 49 42.62 -2.15 -17.89
C ALA A 49 43.70 -1.72 -16.90
N SER A 50 43.62 -0.47 -16.44
CA SER A 50 44.54 0.02 -15.42
C SER A 50 44.30 -0.67 -14.07
N THR A 51 45.29 -0.57 -13.19
CA THR A 51 45.17 -0.88 -11.75
C THR A 51 45.38 0.36 -10.88
N SER A 52 45.50 1.53 -11.52
CA SER A 52 45.63 2.82 -10.83
C SER A 52 44.25 3.45 -10.65
N SER A 53 43.88 3.75 -9.41
CA SER A 53 42.61 4.41 -9.09
C SER A 53 42.49 5.85 -9.62
N THR A 54 43.56 6.38 -10.22
CA THR A 54 43.58 7.70 -10.86
C THR A 54 43.17 7.70 -12.33
N ASP A 55 43.02 6.52 -12.93
CA ASP A 55 42.60 6.39 -14.33
C ASP A 55 41.08 6.26 -14.41
N ALA A 56 40.50 6.76 -15.51
CA ALA A 56 39.04 6.78 -15.74
C ALA A 56 38.36 5.41 -15.57
N VAL A 57 39.08 4.34 -15.91
CA VAL A 57 38.65 2.95 -15.69
C VAL A 57 39.83 2.15 -15.15
N TYR A 58 39.62 1.48 -14.02
CA TYR A 58 40.62 0.60 -13.44
C TYR A 58 39.99 -0.66 -12.83
N THR A 59 40.84 -1.62 -12.51
CA THR A 59 40.49 -2.87 -11.83
C THR A 59 41.23 -2.99 -10.50
N GLY A 60 40.56 -3.53 -9.48
CA GLY A 60 41.16 -3.81 -8.17
C GLY A 60 40.78 -2.81 -7.07
N ALA A 61 39.62 -2.16 -7.18
CA ALA A 61 38.97 -1.57 -6.02
C ALA A 61 38.46 -2.67 -5.08
N ASP A 62 38.33 -2.36 -3.80
CA ASP A 62 37.68 -3.25 -2.84
C ASP A 62 36.19 -3.34 -3.17
N ILE A 63 35.62 -4.55 -3.10
CA ILE A 63 34.17 -4.75 -3.16
C ILE A 63 33.60 -4.53 -1.76
N ILE A 64 32.47 -3.83 -1.66
CA ILE A 64 31.77 -3.63 -0.40
C ILE A 64 30.80 -4.80 -0.23
N TYR A 65 30.96 -5.55 0.87
CA TYR A 65 30.14 -6.71 1.23
C TYR A 65 29.99 -6.76 2.75
N TYR A 66 29.06 -7.57 3.25
CA TYR A 66 28.92 -7.79 4.68
C TYR A 66 29.95 -8.83 5.15
N GLU A 67 31.01 -8.36 5.82
CA GLU A 67 32.12 -9.22 6.23
C GLU A 67 31.74 -10.13 7.41
N ASP A 68 32.23 -11.37 7.38
CA ASP A 68 32.07 -12.33 8.47
C ASP A 68 32.94 -12.03 9.70
N GLY A 69 32.72 -12.77 10.79
CA GLY A 69 33.53 -12.67 12.00
C GLY A 69 33.31 -11.39 12.85
N HIS A 70 32.37 -10.53 12.47
CA HIS A 70 31.97 -9.35 13.25
C HIS A 70 30.81 -9.63 14.22
N ASP A 71 30.65 -8.77 15.24
CA ASP A 71 29.50 -8.81 16.16
C ASP A 71 28.41 -7.79 15.74
N SER A 72 27.31 -7.72 16.49
CA SER A 72 26.17 -6.84 16.19
C SER A 72 26.48 -5.33 16.23
N SER A 73 27.71 -4.92 16.57
CA SER A 73 28.14 -3.53 16.45
C SER A 73 28.60 -3.15 15.04
N TYR A 74 28.85 -4.14 14.17
CA TYR A 74 29.21 -3.93 12.77
C TYR A 74 28.00 -3.63 11.88
N GLY A 75 26.88 -4.31 12.12
CA GLY A 75 25.68 -4.17 11.30
C GLY A 75 24.53 -5.06 11.72
N GLU A 76 23.51 -5.15 10.86
CA GLU A 76 22.27 -5.90 11.08
C GLU A 76 22.22 -7.25 10.36
N GLY A 77 23.27 -7.61 9.63
CA GLY A 77 23.38 -8.90 8.95
C GLY A 77 23.52 -10.07 9.92
N THR A 78 22.97 -11.20 9.48
CA THR A 78 23.03 -12.52 10.08
C THR A 78 24.23 -13.33 9.55
N GLU A 79 24.42 -14.55 10.05
CA GLU A 79 25.43 -15.48 9.50
C GLU A 79 25.16 -15.85 8.03
N ALA A 80 23.92 -15.73 7.55
CA ALA A 80 23.57 -16.03 6.15
C ALA A 80 23.95 -14.88 5.20
N ASP A 81 24.07 -13.66 5.72
CA ASP A 81 24.42 -12.46 4.96
C ASP A 81 25.94 -12.25 4.87
N ALA A 82 26.71 -13.01 5.65
CA ALA A 82 28.13 -12.78 5.85
C ALA A 82 29.01 -13.57 4.88
N HIS A 83 30.01 -12.91 4.31
CA HIS A 83 30.98 -13.53 3.42
C HIS A 83 32.40 -13.41 3.98
N GLU A 84 33.24 -14.38 3.64
CA GLU A 84 34.65 -14.38 4.02
C GLU A 84 35.45 -13.50 3.05
N SER A 85 36.46 -12.80 3.57
CA SER A 85 37.35 -11.97 2.73
C SER A 85 37.94 -12.69 1.52
N SER A 86 38.22 -13.99 1.61
CA SER A 86 38.73 -14.77 0.48
C SER A 86 37.72 -14.97 -0.64
N GLU A 87 36.42 -14.95 -0.35
CA GLU A 87 35.35 -15.02 -1.35
C GLU A 87 35.20 -13.68 -2.06
N ALA A 88 35.19 -12.59 -1.29
CA ALA A 88 35.18 -11.24 -1.85
C ALA A 88 36.42 -10.98 -2.74
N ASP A 89 37.61 -11.43 -2.33
CA ASP A 89 38.86 -11.31 -3.09
C ASP A 89 38.85 -12.03 -4.46
N GLU A 90 37.94 -12.98 -4.69
CA GLU A 90 37.77 -13.62 -6.00
C GLU A 90 37.09 -12.70 -7.03
N HIS A 91 36.43 -11.62 -6.57
CA HIS A 91 35.66 -10.73 -7.42
C HIS A 91 36.55 -9.68 -8.10
N THR A 92 36.44 -9.57 -9.42
CA THR A 92 37.03 -8.45 -10.15
C THR A 92 36.11 -7.24 -10.12
N VAL A 93 36.52 -6.17 -9.43
CA VAL A 93 35.81 -4.88 -9.47
C VAL A 93 36.35 -4.01 -10.60
N VAL A 94 35.51 -3.68 -11.57
CA VAL A 94 35.77 -2.70 -12.63
C VAL A 94 35.18 -1.37 -12.19
N THR A 95 36.03 -0.38 -11.93
CA THR A 95 35.60 0.92 -11.39
C THR A 95 35.76 2.01 -12.43
N ILE A 96 34.69 2.77 -12.65
CA ILE A 96 34.62 3.96 -13.52
C ILE A 96 34.63 5.21 -12.62
N THR A 97 35.59 6.10 -12.86
CA THR A 97 35.87 7.28 -12.00
C THR A 97 35.77 8.62 -12.71
N GLU A 98 35.56 8.63 -14.03
CA GLU A 98 35.37 9.85 -14.81
C GLU A 98 34.01 9.86 -15.53
N PRO A 99 33.37 11.04 -15.68
CA PRO A 99 32.17 11.17 -16.49
C PRO A 99 32.40 10.72 -17.93
N GLY A 100 31.38 10.17 -18.57
CA GLY A 100 31.46 9.76 -19.97
C GLY A 100 30.56 8.60 -20.35
N THR A 101 30.70 8.14 -21.59
CA THR A 101 29.93 7.03 -22.14
C THR A 101 30.83 5.80 -22.29
N TYR A 102 30.42 4.71 -21.67
CA TYR A 102 31.16 3.46 -21.61
C TYR A 102 30.31 2.35 -22.21
N ARG A 103 30.83 1.59 -23.18
CA ARG A 103 30.15 0.45 -23.79
C ARG A 103 30.77 -0.84 -23.29
N LEU A 104 29.95 -1.64 -22.61
CA LEU A 104 30.37 -2.85 -21.91
C LEU A 104 29.96 -4.08 -22.70
N SER A 105 30.83 -5.08 -22.74
CA SER A 105 30.58 -6.39 -23.36
C SER A 105 31.41 -7.47 -22.68
N GLY A 106 31.00 -8.73 -22.79
CA GLY A 106 31.77 -9.86 -22.25
C GLY A 106 31.34 -10.25 -20.84
N ARG A 107 32.18 -11.02 -20.14
CA ARG A 107 31.77 -11.75 -18.93
C ARG A 107 32.68 -11.54 -17.73
N LEU A 108 32.08 -11.40 -16.54
CA LEU A 108 32.73 -11.60 -15.23
C LEU A 108 31.89 -12.60 -14.42
N SER A 109 32.42 -13.81 -14.18
CA SER A 109 31.71 -14.81 -13.37
C SER A 109 31.81 -14.58 -11.86
N ALA A 110 32.69 -13.68 -11.44
CA ALA A 110 32.83 -13.15 -10.09
C ALA A 110 33.36 -11.72 -10.25
N GLY A 111 32.47 -10.73 -10.24
CA GLY A 111 32.87 -9.36 -10.43
C GLY A 111 31.74 -8.35 -10.33
N GLN A 112 32.13 -7.09 -10.24
CA GLN A 112 31.24 -5.95 -10.08
C GLN A 112 31.66 -4.85 -11.06
N VAL A 113 30.69 -4.17 -11.66
CA VAL A 113 30.91 -2.89 -12.34
C VAL A 113 30.45 -1.78 -11.39
N ALA A 114 31.39 -0.94 -10.94
CA ALA A 114 31.15 0.13 -10.00
C ALA A 114 31.39 1.50 -10.65
N VAL A 115 30.48 2.45 -10.46
CA VAL A 115 30.63 3.84 -10.89
C VAL A 115 30.77 4.73 -9.67
N ASP A 116 31.91 5.40 -9.52
CA ASP A 116 32.17 6.31 -8.41
C ASP A 116 32.98 7.52 -8.88
N LEU A 117 32.29 8.63 -9.13
CA LEU A 117 32.89 9.90 -9.54
C LEU A 117 33.38 10.75 -8.34
N GLY A 118 33.28 10.22 -7.12
CA GLY A 118 33.68 10.88 -5.88
C GLY A 118 32.57 11.68 -5.18
N GLU A 119 32.82 12.06 -3.94
CA GLU A 119 31.81 12.64 -3.02
C GLU A 119 31.18 13.96 -3.51
N ASP A 120 31.90 14.72 -4.34
CA ASP A 120 31.40 16.01 -4.86
C ASP A 120 30.45 15.83 -6.08
N ALA A 121 30.40 14.62 -6.66
CA ALA A 121 29.67 14.33 -7.89
C ALA A 121 28.17 14.61 -7.81
N ALA A 122 27.55 14.34 -6.65
CA ALA A 122 26.11 14.53 -6.43
C ALA A 122 25.63 15.95 -6.79
N THR A 123 26.51 16.95 -6.67
CA THR A 123 26.17 18.36 -6.95
C THR A 123 26.77 18.91 -8.24
N ASP A 124 27.54 18.11 -8.99
CA ASP A 124 28.16 18.52 -10.24
C ASP A 124 27.32 18.04 -11.44
N PRO A 125 26.64 18.93 -12.18
CA PRO A 125 25.81 18.56 -13.33
C PRO A 125 26.57 17.92 -14.49
N THR A 126 27.91 17.93 -14.46
CA THR A 126 28.75 17.26 -15.45
C THR A 126 29.14 15.84 -15.05
N ALA A 127 28.88 15.43 -13.80
CA ALA A 127 29.20 14.11 -13.26
C ALA A 127 28.22 13.02 -13.72
N LYS A 128 28.12 12.82 -15.04
CA LYS A 128 27.21 11.87 -15.67
C LYS A 128 27.97 10.70 -16.30
N VAL A 129 27.49 9.49 -16.07
CA VAL A 129 28.00 8.25 -16.66
C VAL A 129 26.88 7.52 -17.39
N THR A 130 27.16 7.16 -18.64
CA THR A 130 26.28 6.31 -19.44
C THR A 130 26.92 4.95 -19.63
N LEU A 131 26.29 3.90 -19.10
CA LEU A 131 26.65 2.51 -19.35
C LEU A 131 25.79 1.97 -20.50
N ILE A 132 26.43 1.66 -21.64
CA ILE A 132 25.79 0.95 -22.74
C ILE A 132 26.05 -0.55 -22.55
N MET A 133 25.01 -1.32 -22.27
CA MET A 133 25.09 -2.77 -22.06
C MET A 133 24.93 -3.50 -23.40
N ASP A 134 26.03 -4.09 -23.89
CA ASP A 134 26.14 -4.69 -25.22
C ASP A 134 26.64 -6.14 -25.14
N GLY A 135 25.85 -7.00 -24.51
CA GLY A 135 26.15 -8.41 -24.35
C GLY A 135 27.02 -8.69 -23.14
N VAL A 136 26.63 -8.12 -21.98
CA VAL A 136 27.32 -8.37 -20.71
C VAL A 136 26.75 -9.59 -19.98
N ASP A 137 27.58 -10.25 -19.19
CA ASP A 137 27.22 -11.35 -18.28
C ASP A 137 28.05 -11.13 -17.01
N ILE A 138 27.41 -10.64 -15.94
CA ILE A 138 28.09 -10.24 -14.71
C ILE A 138 27.44 -10.97 -13.54
N THR A 139 28.24 -11.74 -12.81
CA THR A 139 27.82 -12.38 -11.56
C THR A 139 28.63 -11.83 -10.39
N SER A 140 27.95 -11.40 -9.33
CA SER A 140 28.55 -11.02 -8.04
C SER A 140 27.84 -11.76 -6.91
N THR A 141 28.58 -12.56 -6.16
CA THR A 141 28.02 -13.42 -5.09
C THR A 141 28.04 -12.79 -3.70
N VAL A 142 28.57 -11.57 -3.57
CA VAL A 142 28.77 -10.91 -2.25
C VAL A 142 28.18 -9.49 -2.15
N ALA A 143 27.75 -8.93 -3.29
CA ALA A 143 27.31 -7.55 -3.42
C ALA A 143 26.57 -7.35 -4.77
N PRO A 144 26.01 -6.16 -5.06
CA PRO A 144 25.42 -5.87 -6.37
C PRO A 144 26.42 -6.11 -7.51
N ALA A 145 25.97 -6.67 -8.63
CA ALA A 145 26.81 -6.89 -9.81
C ALA A 145 27.05 -5.59 -10.59
N VAL A 146 26.12 -4.65 -10.54
CA VAL A 146 26.27 -3.28 -11.06
C VAL A 146 25.87 -2.29 -9.99
N ILE A 147 26.73 -1.31 -9.71
CA ILE A 147 26.46 -0.28 -8.70
C ILE A 147 26.89 1.12 -9.12
N PHE A 148 26.02 2.10 -8.94
CA PHE A 148 26.36 3.53 -8.99
C PHE A 148 26.50 4.08 -7.57
N TYR A 149 27.72 4.40 -7.15
CA TYR A 149 27.99 4.96 -5.82
C TYR A 149 27.78 6.47 -5.76
N ASN A 150 28.43 7.21 -6.67
CA ASN A 150 28.36 8.67 -6.71
C ASN A 150 28.38 9.14 -8.15
N VAL A 151 27.30 9.80 -8.54
CA VAL A 151 27.08 10.49 -9.81
C VAL A 151 26.20 11.72 -9.53
N TYR A 152 25.96 12.56 -10.53
CA TYR A 152 25.09 13.71 -10.40
C TYR A 152 23.66 13.35 -9.97
N GLU A 153 23.12 14.10 -9.01
CA GLU A 153 21.73 13.99 -8.55
C GLU A 153 21.05 15.38 -8.71
N PRO A 154 20.21 15.57 -9.73
CA PRO A 154 19.54 16.85 -9.97
C PRO A 154 18.39 17.16 -9.00
N TYR A 155 17.83 16.16 -8.30
CA TYR A 155 16.68 16.32 -7.42
C TYR A 155 17.13 16.48 -5.97
N SER A 156 16.52 17.45 -5.29
CA SER A 156 16.75 17.67 -3.86
C SER A 156 15.72 16.90 -3.04
N ALA A 157 16.15 16.29 -1.92
CA ALA A 157 15.26 15.64 -0.97
C ALA A 157 14.23 16.58 -0.32
N ASP A 158 14.37 17.89 -0.47
CA ASP A 158 13.41 18.90 0.01
C ASP A 158 12.37 19.31 -1.06
N GLU A 159 12.48 18.80 -2.30
CA GLU A 159 11.51 19.07 -3.36
C GLU A 159 10.44 17.97 -3.40
N ASP A 160 9.17 18.40 -3.46
CA ASP A 160 8.05 17.47 -3.63
C ASP A 160 8.03 16.96 -5.07
N THR A 161 8.63 15.80 -5.29
CA THR A 161 8.88 15.19 -6.59
C THR A 161 7.66 14.47 -7.16
N LYS A 162 6.42 14.68 -6.64
CA LYS A 162 5.21 13.99 -7.12
C LYS A 162 5.13 14.04 -8.66
N GLY A 163 5.42 12.92 -9.31
CA GLY A 163 5.43 12.82 -10.76
C GLY A 163 6.68 13.35 -11.46
N VAL A 164 7.87 13.27 -10.87
CA VAL A 164 9.12 13.28 -11.64
C VAL A 164 9.10 12.06 -12.54
N THR A 165 8.89 12.28 -13.84
CA THR A 165 8.80 11.20 -14.84
C THR A 165 9.96 11.17 -15.83
N ASP A 166 10.85 12.16 -15.77
CA ASP A 166 11.96 12.31 -16.72
C ASP A 166 13.26 12.45 -15.94
N LEU A 167 14.02 11.35 -15.87
CA LEU A 167 15.35 11.31 -15.25
C LEU A 167 16.47 11.38 -16.31
N SER A 168 16.20 11.87 -17.52
CA SER A 168 17.23 11.97 -18.57
C SER A 168 18.43 12.85 -18.18
N ASP A 169 18.25 13.72 -17.18
CA ASP A 169 19.31 14.56 -16.65
C ASP A 169 20.09 13.98 -15.45
N THR A 170 19.68 12.82 -14.90
CA THR A 170 20.41 12.19 -13.78
C THR A 170 21.80 11.70 -14.18
N GLY A 171 22.68 11.53 -13.20
CA GLY A 171 24.04 11.07 -13.40
C GLY A 171 24.19 9.60 -13.78
N ALA A 172 23.27 8.72 -13.36
CA ALA A 172 23.30 7.30 -13.68
C ALA A 172 22.41 7.01 -14.91
N GLN A 173 23.03 6.80 -16.06
CA GLN A 173 22.35 6.47 -17.32
C GLN A 173 22.71 5.05 -17.76
N VAL A 174 21.70 4.25 -18.11
CA VAL A 174 21.85 2.90 -18.64
C VAL A 174 21.14 2.79 -19.98
N ILE A 175 21.84 2.26 -20.98
CA ILE A 175 21.33 2.04 -22.33
C ILE A 175 21.49 0.56 -22.71
N LEU A 176 20.39 -0.09 -23.03
CA LEU A 176 20.39 -1.45 -23.57
C LEU A 176 20.61 -1.41 -25.09
N ALA A 177 21.76 -1.91 -25.53
CA ALA A 177 22.13 -1.90 -26.94
C ALA A 177 21.19 -2.77 -27.80
N ASP A 178 20.92 -2.35 -29.03
CA ASP A 178 19.99 -3.08 -29.88
C ASP A 178 20.50 -4.48 -30.24
N GLY A 179 19.67 -5.50 -29.98
CA GLY A 179 19.96 -6.90 -30.22
C GLY A 179 20.94 -7.53 -29.21
N SER A 180 21.30 -6.82 -28.14
CA SER A 180 22.09 -7.39 -27.05
C SER A 180 21.21 -8.15 -26.06
N VAL A 181 21.82 -9.11 -25.37
CA VAL A 181 21.23 -9.80 -24.21
C VAL A 181 22.23 -9.65 -23.08
N ASN A 182 21.79 -9.05 -21.98
CA ASN A 182 22.62 -8.72 -20.84
C ASN A 182 22.13 -9.51 -19.62
N GLU A 183 23.03 -10.22 -18.95
CA GLU A 183 22.74 -10.97 -17.72
C GLU A 183 23.45 -10.31 -16.54
N VAL A 184 22.69 -10.02 -15.49
CA VAL A 184 23.17 -9.42 -14.23
C VAL A 184 22.65 -10.29 -13.08
N ASP A 185 23.56 -11.03 -12.46
CA ASP A 185 23.26 -11.90 -11.32
C ASP A 185 24.00 -11.34 -10.09
N GLY A 186 23.27 -10.77 -9.14
CA GLY A 186 23.85 -9.99 -8.05
C GLY A 186 23.30 -10.37 -6.69
N SER A 187 24.19 -10.29 -5.71
CA SER A 187 23.86 -10.38 -4.30
C SER A 187 23.61 -8.99 -3.70
N TYR A 188 23.43 -8.94 -2.38
CA TYR A 188 23.11 -7.75 -1.60
C TYR A 188 24.15 -7.52 -0.50
N VAL A 189 24.09 -6.36 0.13
CA VAL A 189 24.90 -5.99 1.28
C VAL A 189 23.97 -5.63 2.42
N ALA A 190 23.90 -6.49 3.43
CA ALA A 190 23.16 -6.20 4.65
C ALA A 190 23.67 -4.91 5.32
N ARG A 191 22.83 -4.27 6.14
CA ARG A 191 23.16 -2.96 6.71
C ARG A 191 24.45 -3.00 7.52
N ILE A 192 25.46 -2.25 7.07
CA ILE A 192 26.73 -1.99 7.78
C ILE A 192 26.64 -0.61 8.45
N TYR A 193 27.11 -0.50 9.68
CA TYR A 193 27.08 0.73 10.45
C TYR A 193 28.36 1.58 10.29
N LYS A 194 28.19 2.89 10.46
CA LYS A 194 29.33 3.80 10.68
C LYS A 194 29.94 3.48 12.03
N GLU A 195 31.27 3.30 12.05
CA GLU A 195 32.03 2.90 13.24
C GLU A 195 31.62 3.71 14.49
N GLY A 196 31.27 2.99 15.56
CA GLY A 196 30.85 3.58 16.84
C GLY A 196 29.43 4.16 16.87
N THR A 197 28.61 3.89 15.85
CA THR A 197 27.20 4.29 15.77
C THR A 197 26.33 3.15 15.24
N THR A 198 25.01 3.35 15.18
CA THR A 198 24.06 2.49 14.45
C THR A 198 23.56 3.15 13.16
N LYS A 199 24.26 4.19 12.68
CA LYS A 199 23.88 4.89 11.45
C LYS A 199 24.33 4.08 10.24
N LYS A 200 23.45 3.92 9.24
CA LYS A 200 23.75 3.31 7.94
C LYS A 200 25.04 3.89 7.34
N LEU A 201 26.02 3.03 7.10
CA LEU A 201 27.17 3.30 6.24
C LEU A 201 26.89 2.70 4.84
N HIS A 202 26.55 1.42 4.80
CA HIS A 202 26.17 0.68 3.59
C HIS A 202 24.91 -0.14 3.84
N LYS A 203 24.09 -0.32 2.81
CA LYS A 203 22.99 -1.28 2.68
C LYS A 203 22.63 -1.24 1.20
N TYR A 204 22.78 -2.35 0.49
CA TYR A 204 22.54 -2.41 -0.95
C TYR A 204 21.70 -3.65 -1.23
N ASP A 205 20.43 -3.52 -1.56
CA ASP A 205 19.53 -4.68 -1.60
C ASP A 205 19.36 -5.24 -3.02
N GLY A 206 19.47 -4.40 -4.05
CA GLY A 206 19.38 -4.82 -5.45
C GLY A 206 20.64 -5.43 -6.08
N ALA A 207 20.47 -6.42 -6.96
CA ALA A 207 21.52 -6.94 -7.84
C ALA A 207 22.06 -5.89 -8.83
N PHE A 208 21.17 -5.02 -9.30
CA PHE A 208 21.50 -3.81 -10.05
C PHE A 208 21.07 -2.60 -9.21
N TYR A 209 22.06 -1.88 -8.67
CA TYR A 209 21.83 -0.90 -7.62
C TYR A 209 22.30 0.50 -7.99
N SER A 210 21.60 1.53 -7.54
CA SER A 210 22.07 2.91 -7.60
C SER A 210 21.83 3.65 -6.29
N ARG A 211 22.86 4.34 -5.79
CA ARG A 211 22.72 5.26 -4.63
C ARG A 211 22.11 6.61 -5.01
N MET A 212 21.96 6.88 -6.30
CA MET A 212 21.42 8.11 -6.87
C MET A 212 20.27 7.77 -7.83
N SER A 213 19.55 8.77 -8.33
CA SER A 213 18.49 8.52 -9.32
C SER A 213 19.05 7.85 -10.57
N MET A 214 18.34 6.85 -11.10
CA MET A 214 18.79 6.03 -12.22
C MET A 214 17.82 6.07 -13.39
N ASN A 215 18.36 6.21 -14.59
CA ASN A 215 17.60 6.22 -15.83
C ASN A 215 17.99 5.05 -16.74
N ILE A 216 17.03 4.21 -17.10
CA ILE A 216 17.21 3.07 -18.02
C ILE A 216 16.45 3.33 -19.32
N SER A 217 17.11 3.03 -20.44
CA SER A 217 16.55 3.17 -21.77
C SER A 217 17.09 2.10 -22.72
N GLY A 218 16.45 1.94 -23.89
CA GLY A 218 17.00 1.16 -25.00
C GLY A 218 17.55 2.07 -26.10
N GLU A 219 18.37 1.50 -26.99
CA GLU A 219 18.68 2.13 -28.28
C GLU A 219 17.43 2.24 -29.18
N THR A 220 17.59 2.73 -30.40
CA THR A 220 16.46 3.15 -31.27
C THR A 220 15.48 2.03 -31.61
N LEU A 221 15.94 0.79 -31.78
CA LEU A 221 15.04 -0.34 -32.06
C LEU A 221 14.37 -0.85 -30.78
N GLY A 222 14.89 -0.54 -29.59
CA GLY A 222 14.37 -0.97 -28.30
C GLY A 222 14.47 -2.48 -28.09
N THR A 223 15.43 -3.13 -28.76
CA THR A 223 15.53 -4.61 -28.81
C THR A 223 16.54 -5.21 -27.83
N GLY A 224 17.28 -4.39 -27.10
CA GLY A 224 18.20 -4.85 -26.07
C GLY A 224 17.45 -5.46 -24.88
N GLU A 225 17.93 -6.62 -24.44
CA GLU A 225 17.39 -7.34 -23.29
C GLU A 225 18.30 -7.18 -22.06
N LEU A 226 17.69 -7.01 -20.89
CA LEU A 226 18.34 -7.05 -19.58
C LEU A 226 17.64 -8.10 -18.72
N HIS A 227 18.39 -9.10 -18.29
CA HIS A 227 17.95 -10.17 -17.39
C HIS A 227 18.66 -9.97 -16.05
N ILE A 228 17.88 -9.76 -14.98
CA ILE A 228 18.38 -9.53 -13.63
C ILE A 228 17.97 -10.72 -12.76
N THR A 229 18.93 -11.29 -12.04
CA THR A 229 18.70 -12.24 -10.96
C THR A 229 19.22 -11.62 -9.66
N GLY A 230 18.32 -11.43 -8.69
CA GLY A 230 18.65 -10.86 -7.39
C GLY A 230 18.55 -11.89 -6.27
N GLU A 231 19.60 -12.01 -5.45
CA GLU A 231 19.55 -12.80 -4.21
C GLU A 231 18.66 -12.16 -3.14
N LYS A 232 18.39 -10.86 -3.27
CA LYS A 232 17.38 -10.14 -2.51
C LYS A 232 16.47 -9.36 -3.46
N GLU A 233 16.77 -8.10 -3.76
CA GLU A 233 16.01 -7.30 -4.73
C GLU A 233 16.63 -7.37 -6.13
N GLY A 234 15.82 -7.12 -7.16
CA GLY A 234 16.30 -7.09 -8.54
C GLY A 234 16.99 -5.77 -8.90
N LEU A 235 16.16 -4.75 -9.16
CA LEU A 235 16.57 -3.42 -9.58
C LEU A 235 16.23 -2.39 -8.50
N ASP A 236 17.23 -1.69 -7.97
CA ASP A 236 17.08 -0.86 -6.78
C ASP A 236 17.74 0.52 -7.00
N SER A 237 17.03 1.57 -6.58
CA SER A 237 17.53 2.94 -6.52
C SER A 237 17.23 3.57 -5.16
N GLU A 238 18.25 4.14 -4.50
CA GLU A 238 18.07 4.91 -3.27
C GLU A 238 17.25 6.21 -3.46
N LEU A 239 16.94 6.58 -4.71
CA LEU A 239 16.15 7.75 -5.05
C LEU A 239 15.14 7.39 -6.16
N HIS A 240 15.09 8.18 -7.24
CA HIS A 240 14.15 7.94 -8.33
C HIS A 240 14.65 6.89 -9.31
N LEU A 241 13.73 6.19 -9.96
CA LEU A 241 14.01 5.27 -11.04
C LEU A 241 13.10 5.57 -12.23
N SER A 242 13.65 5.59 -13.44
CA SER A 242 12.82 5.64 -14.65
C SER A 242 13.25 4.63 -15.71
N ILE A 243 12.27 3.89 -16.21
CA ILE A 243 12.42 2.91 -17.29
C ILE A 243 11.70 3.47 -18.52
N ASN A 244 12.46 3.74 -19.58
CA ASN A 244 11.93 4.38 -20.79
C ASN A 244 11.80 3.42 -21.99
N GLY A 245 12.41 2.24 -21.92
CA GLY A 245 12.43 1.30 -23.03
C GLY A 245 13.36 0.12 -22.79
N GLY A 246 13.46 -0.75 -23.80
CA GLY A 246 14.16 -2.04 -23.70
C GLY A 246 13.23 -3.16 -23.23
N GLN A 247 13.80 -4.36 -23.14
CA GLN A 247 13.11 -5.56 -22.66
C GLN A 247 13.78 -6.01 -21.36
N ILE A 248 13.09 -5.87 -20.23
CA ILE A 248 13.65 -6.14 -18.90
C ILE A 248 12.93 -7.33 -18.28
N TYR A 249 13.71 -8.29 -17.80
CA TYR A 249 13.26 -9.50 -17.12
C TYR A 249 13.93 -9.56 -15.76
N ILE A 250 13.16 -9.75 -14.69
CA ILE A 250 13.68 -9.75 -13.32
C ILE A 250 13.18 -10.99 -12.58
N GLU A 251 14.11 -11.72 -11.98
CA GLU A 251 13.85 -12.75 -10.96
C GLU A 251 14.50 -12.31 -9.65
N SER A 252 13.72 -12.18 -8.57
CA SER A 252 14.23 -11.71 -7.27
C SER A 252 13.65 -12.52 -6.11
N GLN A 253 14.43 -12.66 -5.02
CA GLN A 253 13.94 -13.33 -3.81
C GLN A 253 12.94 -12.47 -3.04
N ASP A 254 13.14 -11.16 -3.07
CA ASP A 254 12.33 -10.11 -2.46
C ASP A 254 11.73 -9.25 -3.58
N ASP A 255 11.72 -7.93 -3.48
CA ASP A 255 11.14 -7.05 -4.50
C ASP A 255 11.84 -7.14 -5.86
N GLY A 256 11.05 -7.04 -6.93
CA GLY A 256 11.60 -7.01 -8.28
C GLY A 256 12.23 -5.66 -8.60
N ILE A 257 11.50 -4.59 -8.33
CA ILE A 257 11.95 -3.20 -8.43
C ILE A 257 11.66 -2.51 -7.11
N ASN A 258 12.67 -1.86 -6.52
CA ASN A 258 12.52 -1.06 -5.31
C ASN A 258 12.98 0.40 -5.54
N THR A 259 12.28 1.35 -4.92
CA THR A 259 12.73 2.73 -4.74
C THR A 259 12.54 3.17 -3.29
N ASN A 260 13.55 3.86 -2.75
CA ASN A 260 13.77 4.15 -1.32
C ASN A 260 12.60 4.68 -0.47
N GLU A 261 12.63 4.32 0.81
CA GLU A 261 11.72 4.71 1.89
C GLU A 261 11.97 6.15 2.39
N ASP A 262 11.65 7.12 1.55
CA ASP A 262 11.69 8.55 1.90
C ASP A 262 10.37 9.30 1.68
N GLY A 263 9.33 8.61 1.19
CA GLY A 263 8.01 9.18 0.91
C GLY A 263 7.96 10.16 -0.26
N ILE A 264 9.06 10.29 -1.03
CA ILE A 264 9.17 11.21 -2.18
C ILE A 264 9.71 10.52 -3.44
N SER A 265 10.45 9.42 -3.28
CA SER A 265 11.03 8.64 -4.37
C SER A 265 9.95 8.15 -5.34
N VAL A 266 10.33 7.97 -6.61
CA VAL A 266 9.36 7.66 -7.66
C VAL A 266 9.92 6.59 -8.56
N THR A 267 9.16 5.51 -8.75
CA THR A 267 9.36 4.60 -9.88
C THR A 267 8.49 5.04 -11.05
N THR A 268 9.12 5.38 -12.17
CA THR A 268 8.43 5.75 -13.41
C THR A 268 8.67 4.74 -14.52
N ILE A 269 7.60 4.28 -15.17
CA ILE A 269 7.68 3.46 -16.38
C ILE A 269 7.06 4.23 -17.55
N ASN A 270 7.90 4.70 -18.46
CA ASN A 270 7.47 5.44 -19.65
C ASN A 270 7.27 4.54 -20.87
N GLY A 271 7.89 3.36 -20.90
CA GLY A 271 7.82 2.45 -22.05
C GLY A 271 8.67 1.20 -21.87
N GLY A 272 8.73 0.38 -22.93
CA GLY A 272 9.45 -0.90 -22.94
C GLY A 272 8.56 -2.09 -22.61
N TYR A 273 9.19 -3.25 -22.51
CA TYR A 273 8.60 -4.47 -21.97
C TYR A 273 9.24 -4.77 -20.64
N LEU A 274 8.42 -5.03 -19.63
CA LEU A 274 8.86 -5.40 -18.29
C LEU A 274 8.16 -6.70 -17.89
N HIS A 275 8.95 -7.69 -17.52
CA HIS A 275 8.50 -8.93 -16.91
C HIS A 275 9.20 -9.10 -15.58
N VAL A 276 8.45 -9.09 -14.48
CA VAL A 276 8.99 -9.16 -13.13
C VAL A 276 8.35 -10.33 -12.39
N ASN A 277 9.20 -11.25 -11.98
CA ASN A 277 8.88 -12.41 -11.17
C ASN A 277 9.59 -12.28 -9.82
N ALA A 278 8.99 -11.47 -8.95
CA ALA A 278 9.52 -11.15 -7.63
C ALA A 278 9.02 -12.11 -6.56
N GLY A 279 9.53 -11.98 -5.35
CA GLY A 279 9.09 -12.72 -4.18
C GLY A 279 9.23 -14.24 -4.36
N LEU A 280 10.38 -14.69 -4.85
CA LEU A 280 10.75 -16.11 -4.90
C LEU A 280 11.12 -16.67 -3.52
N GLY A 281 11.42 -15.78 -2.57
CA GLY A 281 11.73 -16.05 -1.18
C GLY A 281 10.51 -16.04 -0.27
N ALA A 282 10.61 -15.33 0.85
CA ALA A 282 9.59 -15.31 1.91
C ALA A 282 8.50 -14.27 1.67
N GLU A 283 8.86 -13.12 1.11
CA GLU A 283 8.03 -11.98 0.74
C GLU A 283 8.60 -11.33 -0.52
N GLY A 284 8.01 -10.24 -1.01
CA GLY A 284 8.51 -9.42 -2.11
C GLY A 284 7.41 -9.00 -3.09
N ASP A 285 7.36 -7.69 -3.35
CA ASP A 285 6.49 -7.05 -4.33
C ASP A 285 7.07 -7.12 -5.73
N GLY A 286 6.18 -7.08 -6.72
CA GLY A 286 6.63 -6.96 -8.11
C GLY A 286 7.35 -5.64 -8.36
N ILE A 287 6.67 -4.54 -8.04
CA ILE A 287 7.23 -3.18 -8.06
C ILE A 287 6.85 -2.55 -6.74
N ASP A 288 7.83 -2.29 -5.88
CA ASP A 288 7.71 -1.50 -4.66
C ASP A 288 8.23 -0.08 -4.93
N SER A 289 7.38 0.90 -4.70
CA SER A 289 7.83 2.28 -4.55
C SER A 289 7.39 2.83 -3.21
N ASN A 290 8.33 2.96 -2.28
CA ASN A 290 8.11 3.65 -1.00
C ASN A 290 7.90 5.19 -1.13
N GLY A 291 7.51 5.65 -2.32
CA GLY A 291 6.95 6.95 -2.63
C GLY A 291 5.85 6.79 -3.68
N TYR A 292 6.08 7.17 -4.94
CA TYR A 292 5.06 7.14 -6.00
C TYR A 292 5.40 6.15 -7.12
N LEU A 293 4.39 5.46 -7.64
CA LEU A 293 4.49 4.70 -8.89
C LEU A 293 3.77 5.43 -10.02
N THR A 294 4.48 5.73 -11.12
CA THR A 294 3.87 6.33 -12.32
C THR A 294 4.12 5.48 -13.56
N ILE A 295 3.04 5.00 -14.19
CA ILE A 295 3.10 4.21 -15.43
C ILE A 295 2.50 5.03 -16.57
N ASN A 296 3.35 5.54 -17.46
CA ASN A 296 2.95 6.31 -18.64
C ASN A 296 2.82 5.46 -19.93
N GLY A 297 3.40 4.26 -19.95
CA GLY A 297 3.38 3.39 -21.12
C GLY A 297 4.08 2.05 -20.90
N GLY A 298 4.25 1.30 -21.99
CA GLY A 298 4.93 -0.01 -21.99
C GLY A 298 3.98 -1.21 -21.91
N THR A 299 4.55 -2.40 -21.86
CA THR A 299 3.85 -3.65 -21.55
C THR A 299 4.49 -4.25 -20.31
N ILE A 300 3.75 -4.29 -19.22
CA ILE A 300 4.24 -4.63 -17.88
C ILE A 300 3.48 -5.86 -17.41
N VAL A 301 4.22 -6.92 -17.10
CA VAL A 301 3.74 -8.11 -16.41
C VAL A 301 4.55 -8.22 -15.14
N THR A 302 3.90 -8.09 -13.99
CA THR A 302 4.59 -8.02 -12.70
C THR A 302 3.86 -8.89 -11.69
N MET A 303 4.62 -9.65 -10.91
CA MET A 303 4.13 -10.68 -10.02
C MET A 303 4.87 -10.63 -8.68
N ALA A 304 4.12 -10.64 -7.59
CA ALA A 304 4.65 -10.66 -6.24
C ALA A 304 4.70 -12.07 -5.64
N ASN A 305 5.21 -12.18 -4.41
CA ASN A 305 5.12 -13.37 -3.59
C ASN A 305 3.66 -13.89 -3.48
N ASP A 306 3.47 -15.20 -3.53
CA ASP A 306 2.14 -15.83 -3.54
C ASP A 306 1.66 -16.30 -2.16
N ARG A 307 2.41 -15.97 -1.09
CA ARG A 307 2.18 -16.44 0.29
C ARG A 307 2.23 -15.34 1.34
N SER A 308 2.78 -14.18 1.01
CA SER A 308 2.79 -12.95 1.83
C SER A 308 1.78 -11.93 1.25
N PRO A 309 1.43 -10.87 1.99
CA PRO A 309 0.41 -9.90 1.59
C PRO A 309 0.88 -8.90 0.50
N ASP A 310 1.67 -9.36 -0.46
CA ASP A 310 2.39 -8.54 -1.44
C ASP A 310 1.65 -8.41 -2.77
N GLY A 311 1.93 -7.29 -3.45
CA GLY A 311 1.32 -6.81 -4.68
C GLY A 311 2.26 -6.82 -5.87
N GLY A 312 1.71 -7.17 -7.05
CA GLY A 312 2.47 -6.99 -8.30
C GLY A 312 2.85 -5.52 -8.53
N ILE A 313 2.08 -4.59 -7.95
CA ILE A 313 2.40 -3.17 -7.79
C ILE A 313 2.05 -2.75 -6.36
N ASP A 314 2.95 -2.01 -5.75
CA ASP A 314 2.86 -1.44 -4.42
C ASP A 314 3.45 -0.01 -4.43
N ALA A 315 2.81 0.90 -3.70
CA ALA A 315 3.42 2.19 -3.39
C ALA A 315 2.84 2.84 -2.12
N ASP A 316 3.72 3.42 -1.30
CA ASP A 316 3.36 4.20 -0.11
C ASP A 316 2.50 5.45 -0.42
N SER A 317 2.53 5.93 -1.66
CA SER A 317 1.74 7.08 -2.15
C SER A 317 0.99 6.74 -3.45
N ASP A 318 0.47 7.75 -4.16
CA ASP A 318 -0.38 7.54 -5.34
C ASP A 318 0.30 6.67 -6.42
N ILE A 319 -0.39 5.61 -6.86
CA ILE A 319 -0.11 4.88 -8.10
C ILE A 319 -0.88 5.52 -9.26
N ALA A 320 -0.19 6.03 -10.27
CA ALA A 320 -0.80 6.66 -11.44
C ALA A 320 -0.59 5.85 -12.73
N ILE A 321 -1.67 5.31 -13.31
CA ILE A 321 -1.65 4.63 -14.61
C ILE A 321 -2.19 5.56 -15.70
N ASN A 322 -1.27 6.10 -16.49
CA ASN A 322 -1.53 7.05 -17.57
C ASN A 322 -1.51 6.42 -18.97
N GLY A 323 -0.94 5.22 -19.12
CA GLY A 323 -0.84 4.53 -20.40
C GLY A 323 -0.28 3.10 -20.27
N GLY A 324 -0.29 2.36 -21.38
CA GLY A 324 0.37 1.05 -21.50
C GLY A 324 -0.55 -0.16 -21.38
N THR A 325 0.04 -1.34 -21.28
CA THR A 325 -0.65 -2.58 -20.92
C THR A 325 -0.05 -3.09 -19.61
N VAL A 326 -0.83 -3.08 -18.53
CA VAL A 326 -0.38 -3.50 -17.20
C VAL A 326 -1.13 -4.76 -16.82
N ILE A 327 -0.41 -5.79 -16.40
CA ILE A 327 -0.93 -7.00 -15.78
C ILE A 327 -0.13 -7.21 -14.49
N ALA A 328 -0.63 -6.69 -13.38
CA ALA A 328 -0.02 -6.85 -12.07
C ALA A 328 -0.76 -7.92 -11.28
N LEU A 329 -0.08 -8.98 -10.87
CA LEU A 329 -0.64 -10.07 -10.08
C LEU A 329 0.01 -10.10 -8.70
N GLY A 330 -0.80 -10.30 -7.67
CA GLY A 330 -0.33 -10.47 -6.29
C GLY A 330 -1.35 -11.21 -5.45
N THR A 331 -1.05 -11.40 -4.17
CA THR A 331 -2.10 -11.74 -3.20
C THR A 331 -2.94 -10.50 -2.91
N ARG A 332 -2.35 -9.31 -3.02
CA ARG A 332 -2.99 -8.02 -2.79
C ARG A 332 -2.23 -6.91 -3.52
N ASN A 333 -2.80 -6.35 -4.60
CA ASN A 333 -2.21 -5.15 -5.20
C ASN A 333 -2.75 -3.90 -4.52
N ASP A 334 -1.93 -2.87 -4.57
CA ASP A 334 -2.33 -1.52 -4.22
C ASP A 334 -3.31 -0.93 -5.21
N ALA A 335 -4.17 -0.05 -4.69
CA ALA A 335 -5.20 0.55 -5.51
C ALA A 335 -4.58 1.66 -6.35
N THR A 336 -4.96 1.67 -7.61
CA THR A 336 -4.59 2.70 -8.55
C THR A 336 -5.29 4.00 -8.19
N GLY A 337 -4.52 5.06 -8.04
CA GLY A 337 -4.98 6.40 -7.71
C GLY A 337 -5.97 6.96 -8.75
N THR A 338 -6.95 7.71 -8.25
CA THR A 338 -8.03 8.33 -9.07
C THR A 338 -7.55 9.38 -10.08
N ASN A 339 -6.28 9.81 -9.99
CA ASN A 339 -5.63 10.73 -10.93
C ASN A 339 -5.13 10.03 -12.22
N SER A 340 -5.22 8.71 -12.29
CA SER A 340 -4.89 7.89 -13.46
C SER A 340 -5.69 8.30 -14.70
N LYS A 341 -5.01 8.39 -15.84
CA LYS A 341 -5.61 8.84 -17.12
C LYS A 341 -6.09 7.71 -18.00
N GLN A 342 -5.49 6.52 -17.89
CA GLN A 342 -5.92 5.36 -18.65
C GLN A 342 -6.92 4.54 -17.83
N THR A 343 -7.92 3.98 -18.50
CA THR A 343 -8.87 3.06 -17.87
C THR A 343 -8.13 1.83 -17.34
N PHE A 344 -8.50 1.40 -16.14
CA PHE A 344 -7.98 0.19 -15.50
C PHE A 344 -9.13 -0.59 -14.85
N MET A 345 -8.86 -1.85 -14.57
CA MET A 345 -9.75 -2.81 -13.92
C MET A 345 -8.97 -3.53 -12.82
N GLU A 346 -9.58 -3.58 -11.66
CA GLU A 346 -9.00 -4.13 -10.44
C GLU A 346 -9.87 -5.30 -9.98
N LEU A 347 -9.29 -6.49 -9.92
CA LEU A 347 -9.98 -7.76 -9.71
C LEU A 347 -9.47 -8.44 -8.44
N SER A 348 -10.30 -8.46 -7.40
CA SER A 348 -10.07 -9.19 -6.15
C SER A 348 -10.89 -10.49 -6.12
N PHE A 349 -10.17 -11.62 -6.18
CA PHE A 349 -10.74 -12.96 -6.20
C PHE A 349 -11.09 -13.43 -4.78
N ALA A 350 -12.25 -14.06 -4.65
CA ALA A 350 -12.75 -14.51 -3.35
C ALA A 350 -11.88 -15.62 -2.72
N SER A 351 -11.16 -16.38 -3.55
CA SER A 351 -10.17 -17.38 -3.14
C SER A 351 -8.96 -17.33 -4.07
N THR A 352 -7.84 -17.88 -3.60
CA THR A 352 -6.58 -17.89 -4.35
C THR A 352 -6.72 -18.69 -5.64
N GLN A 353 -6.29 -18.11 -6.75
CA GLN A 353 -6.17 -18.75 -8.06
C GLN A 353 -4.78 -19.40 -8.15
N LYS A 354 -4.70 -20.61 -8.68
CA LYS A 354 -3.44 -21.36 -8.79
C LYS A 354 -2.52 -20.80 -9.89
N ALA A 355 -1.22 -21.02 -9.74
CA ALA A 355 -0.26 -20.90 -10.84
C ALA A 355 -0.69 -21.73 -12.06
N GLY A 356 -0.49 -21.18 -13.26
CA GLY A 356 -0.90 -21.76 -14.53
C GLY A 356 -2.37 -21.51 -14.90
N SER A 357 -3.16 -20.82 -14.06
CA SER A 357 -4.52 -20.43 -14.42
C SER A 357 -4.50 -19.42 -15.57
N VAL A 358 -5.45 -19.55 -16.49
CA VAL A 358 -5.60 -18.63 -17.63
C VAL A 358 -6.66 -17.58 -17.32
N ILE A 359 -6.24 -16.32 -17.21
CA ILE A 359 -7.10 -15.16 -17.08
C ILE A 359 -7.49 -14.69 -18.48
N THR A 360 -8.80 -14.58 -18.73
CA THR A 360 -9.31 -13.99 -19.98
C THR A 360 -10.29 -12.88 -19.68
N LEU A 361 -10.10 -11.72 -20.33
CA LEU A 361 -11.08 -10.63 -20.33
C LEU A 361 -11.66 -10.48 -21.73
N LYS A 362 -12.99 -10.42 -21.82
CA LYS A 362 -13.70 -10.19 -23.08
C LYS A 362 -14.61 -8.98 -22.99
N ASP A 363 -14.77 -8.26 -24.09
CA ASP A 363 -15.83 -7.28 -24.24
C ASP A 363 -17.21 -7.95 -24.47
N ALA A 364 -18.27 -7.14 -24.52
CA ALA A 364 -19.63 -7.60 -24.79
C ALA A 364 -19.82 -8.28 -26.17
N ASP A 365 -18.93 -8.00 -27.13
CA ASP A 365 -18.93 -8.64 -28.46
C ASP A 365 -18.16 -9.97 -28.47
N GLY A 366 -17.49 -10.31 -27.37
CA GLY A 366 -16.71 -11.53 -27.19
C GLY A 366 -15.26 -11.45 -27.71
N ASN A 367 -14.76 -10.25 -28.04
CA ASN A 367 -13.36 -10.06 -28.40
C ASN A 367 -12.48 -10.19 -27.15
N GLU A 368 -11.32 -10.83 -27.26
CA GLU A 368 -10.37 -10.98 -26.15
C GLU A 368 -9.47 -9.74 -26.03
N LEU A 369 -9.52 -9.09 -24.87
CA LEU A 369 -8.67 -7.94 -24.51
C LEU A 369 -7.48 -8.36 -23.63
N LEU A 370 -7.65 -9.47 -22.89
CA LEU A 370 -6.61 -10.09 -22.07
C LEU A 370 -6.71 -11.61 -22.25
N ASN A 371 -5.55 -12.26 -22.42
CA ASN A 371 -5.40 -13.71 -22.36
C ASN A 371 -4.01 -14.01 -21.77
N HIS A 372 -3.96 -14.19 -20.45
CA HIS A 372 -2.72 -14.29 -19.70
C HIS A 372 -2.69 -15.57 -18.86
N THR A 373 -1.59 -16.31 -18.90
CA THR A 373 -1.36 -17.48 -18.04
C THR A 373 -0.53 -17.03 -16.85
N ALA A 374 -1.11 -17.07 -15.65
CA ALA A 374 -0.40 -16.65 -14.44
C ALA A 374 0.76 -17.61 -14.13
N GLU A 375 1.95 -17.08 -13.83
CA GLU A 375 3.12 -17.90 -13.51
C GLU A 375 3.15 -18.29 -12.02
N LYS A 376 2.55 -17.47 -11.16
CA LYS A 376 2.37 -17.69 -9.72
C LYS A 376 0.90 -17.79 -9.35
N ALA A 377 0.62 -18.30 -8.15
CA ALA A 377 -0.71 -18.17 -7.58
C ALA A 377 -1.00 -16.69 -7.26
N PHE A 378 -2.27 -16.29 -7.34
CA PHE A 378 -2.67 -14.90 -7.16
C PHE A 378 -4.09 -14.80 -6.61
N GLN A 379 -4.40 -13.68 -5.97
CA GLN A 379 -5.76 -13.34 -5.53
C GLN A 379 -6.18 -11.94 -5.96
N SER A 380 -5.23 -11.14 -6.46
CA SER A 380 -5.45 -9.79 -6.95
C SER A 380 -4.87 -9.62 -8.35
N VAL A 381 -5.59 -8.89 -9.21
CA VAL A 381 -5.11 -8.47 -10.53
C VAL A 381 -5.44 -7.00 -10.79
N THR A 382 -4.43 -6.20 -11.14
CA THR A 382 -4.62 -4.86 -11.72
C THR A 382 -4.33 -4.96 -13.21
N PHE A 383 -5.35 -4.72 -14.03
CA PHE A 383 -5.26 -4.73 -15.48
C PHE A 383 -5.53 -3.34 -16.06
N SER A 384 -4.64 -2.85 -16.90
CA SER A 384 -4.88 -1.63 -17.68
C SER A 384 -4.54 -1.85 -19.14
N SER A 385 -5.32 -1.26 -20.04
CA SER A 385 -5.08 -1.26 -21.47
C SER A 385 -5.78 -0.08 -22.12
N SER A 386 -5.21 0.43 -23.21
CA SER A 386 -5.86 1.43 -24.07
C SER A 386 -7.17 0.95 -24.72
N GLU A 387 -7.41 -0.38 -24.71
CA GLU A 387 -8.65 -0.99 -25.21
C GLU A 387 -9.79 -0.97 -24.18
N LEU A 388 -9.50 -0.65 -22.91
CA LEU A 388 -10.53 -0.48 -21.89
C LEU A 388 -11.19 0.90 -21.97
N ALA A 389 -12.51 0.92 -21.77
CA ALA A 389 -13.34 2.11 -21.79
C ALA A 389 -14.35 2.11 -20.64
N THR A 390 -14.77 3.31 -20.24
CA THR A 390 -15.79 3.48 -19.21
C THR A 390 -17.19 3.33 -19.80
N ASN A 391 -18.11 2.82 -18.99
CA ASN A 391 -19.50 2.49 -19.31
C ASN A 391 -19.65 1.39 -20.37
N GLU A 392 -18.60 0.59 -20.58
CA GLU A 392 -18.64 -0.63 -21.37
C GLU A 392 -18.71 -1.86 -20.46
N GLU A 393 -19.34 -2.93 -20.94
CA GLU A 393 -19.49 -4.20 -20.24
C GLU A 393 -18.38 -5.18 -20.65
N TYR A 394 -17.80 -5.83 -19.65
CA TYR A 394 -16.76 -6.84 -19.81
C TYR A 394 -17.12 -8.14 -19.07
N HIS A 395 -16.50 -9.23 -19.49
CA HIS A 395 -16.66 -10.56 -18.91
C HIS A 395 -15.29 -11.16 -18.57
N VAL A 396 -15.10 -11.55 -17.32
CA VAL A 396 -13.87 -12.18 -16.81
C VAL A 396 -14.03 -13.69 -16.80
N TYR A 397 -13.00 -14.41 -17.22
CA TYR A 397 -12.92 -15.86 -17.19
C TYR A 397 -11.63 -16.32 -16.53
N ILE A 398 -11.71 -17.42 -15.78
CA ILE A 398 -10.55 -18.19 -15.29
C ILE A 398 -10.67 -19.61 -15.84
N ASP A 399 -9.62 -20.10 -16.50
CA ASP A 399 -9.60 -21.44 -17.11
C ASP A 399 -10.81 -21.70 -18.04
N GLY A 400 -11.29 -20.63 -18.71
CA GLY A 400 -12.46 -20.67 -19.60
C GLY A 400 -13.82 -20.69 -18.89
N VAL A 401 -13.86 -20.60 -17.56
CA VAL A 401 -15.09 -20.50 -16.77
C VAL A 401 -15.39 -19.03 -16.48
N GLU A 402 -16.58 -18.58 -16.82
CA GLU A 402 -17.02 -17.20 -16.57
C GLU A 402 -17.14 -16.92 -15.07
N GLN A 403 -16.65 -15.76 -14.66
CA GLN A 403 -16.65 -15.30 -13.28
C GLN A 403 -17.79 -14.33 -13.01
N GLN A 404 -18.16 -14.22 -11.75
CA GLN A 404 -19.09 -13.21 -11.23
C GLN A 404 -18.41 -12.45 -10.07
N TYR A 405 -18.79 -11.20 -9.83
CA TYR A 405 -18.36 -10.42 -8.67
C TYR A 405 -19.53 -10.07 -7.75
N THR A 406 -19.24 -9.80 -6.47
CA THR A 406 -20.27 -9.53 -5.44
C THR A 406 -20.03 -8.24 -4.65
N GLY A 407 -18.90 -7.54 -4.88
CA GLY A 407 -18.62 -6.23 -4.28
C GLY A 407 -17.66 -5.40 -5.13
N ASN A 408 -17.32 -4.19 -4.67
CA ASN A 408 -16.46 -3.24 -5.40
C ASN A 408 -15.25 -2.72 -4.58
N SER A 409 -14.65 -3.54 -3.72
CA SER A 409 -13.46 -3.17 -2.93
C SER A 409 -12.16 -3.64 -3.60
N PHE A 410 -11.05 -2.88 -3.45
CA PHE A 410 -9.70 -3.25 -3.90
C PHE A 410 -8.62 -2.31 -3.29
N GLY A 411 -7.42 -2.83 -3.03
CA GLY A 411 -6.12 -2.14 -2.78
C GLY A 411 -6.02 -0.95 -1.80
N MET A 412 -4.81 -0.35 -1.70
CA MET A 412 -4.29 0.70 -0.78
C MET A 412 -4.83 2.15 -0.86
N MET A 413 -5.69 2.49 -1.81
CA MET A 413 -6.14 3.88 -1.99
C MET A 413 -7.58 3.89 -2.48
N GLY A 414 -8.50 4.12 -1.55
CA GLY A 414 -9.93 4.19 -1.85
C GLY A 414 -10.23 5.13 -3.03
N GLY A 415 -10.78 4.56 -4.10
CA GLY A 415 -11.48 5.30 -5.13
C GLY A 415 -12.62 6.12 -4.50
N GLY A 416 -12.32 7.37 -4.15
CA GLY A 416 -13.31 8.39 -3.77
C GLY A 416 -13.41 8.72 -2.28
N GLY A 417 -12.55 9.63 -1.83
CA GLY A 417 -12.94 10.75 -0.97
C GLY A 417 -13.17 10.47 0.52
N VAL A 418 -12.12 10.64 1.32
CA VAL A 418 -12.25 11.25 2.65
C VAL A 418 -11.22 12.38 2.74
N ALA A 419 -11.73 13.62 2.72
CA ALA A 419 -10.94 14.79 3.04
C ALA A 419 -10.62 14.79 4.54
N GLY A 420 -9.33 14.68 4.86
CA GLY A 420 -8.76 15.13 6.12
C GLY A 420 -8.70 14.10 7.23
N MET A 421 -7.56 13.41 7.32
CA MET A 421 -6.94 13.02 8.58
C MET A 421 -5.44 13.30 8.44
N GLY A 422 -4.95 14.25 9.24
CA GLY A 422 -3.58 14.72 9.18
C GLY A 422 -2.60 13.66 9.67
N ALA A 423 -1.52 13.47 8.91
CA ALA A 423 -0.34 12.76 9.36
C ALA A 423 0.24 13.48 10.60
N GLY A 424 -0.06 12.92 11.78
CA GLY A 424 0.51 13.31 13.06
C GLY A 424 1.33 12.15 13.61
N GLY A 425 2.51 11.92 13.02
CA GLY A 425 3.49 10.96 13.49
C GLY A 425 4.89 11.57 13.34
N ASP A 426 5.52 11.86 14.47
CA ASP A 426 6.83 12.53 14.60
C ASP A 426 7.96 11.55 14.24
N PHE A 427 8.37 11.54 12.96
CA PHE A 427 9.66 10.97 12.56
C PHE A 427 10.75 12.03 12.79
N THR A 428 11.58 11.79 13.80
CA THR A 428 12.68 12.68 14.14
C THR A 428 13.76 12.68 13.05
N ARG A 429 13.72 13.72 12.22
CA ARG A 429 14.72 14.13 11.21
C ARG A 429 16.11 14.36 11.85
N PRO A 430 17.22 13.98 11.19
CA PRO A 430 18.54 14.44 11.57
C PRO A 430 18.66 15.96 11.36
N GLU A 431 18.95 16.70 12.44
CA GLU A 431 19.09 18.15 12.42
C GLU A 431 20.21 18.62 11.47
N ARG A 432 19.89 19.57 10.58
CA ARG A 432 20.71 20.78 10.49
C ARG A 432 19.93 22.02 10.04
N THR A 433 20.29 23.09 10.72
CA THR A 433 19.82 24.48 10.77
C THR A 433 19.59 25.18 9.44
N ASP A 434 18.40 25.80 9.25
CA ASP A 434 18.30 27.05 8.50
C ASP A 434 17.16 27.97 8.99
N ASN A 435 17.45 29.28 8.96
CA ASN A 435 16.56 30.41 9.19
C ASN A 435 16.00 30.91 7.85
N GLY A 436 14.69 30.90 7.65
CA GLY A 436 14.10 31.67 6.54
C GLY A 436 12.61 31.46 6.34
N THR A 437 11.83 32.52 6.52
CA THR A 437 10.36 32.60 6.41
C THR A 437 9.81 32.49 4.97
N ALA A 438 8.73 31.73 4.79
CA ALA A 438 7.96 31.62 3.55
C ALA A 438 6.80 32.66 3.44
N PRO A 439 6.41 33.08 2.22
CA PRO A 439 5.20 33.86 1.96
C PRO A 439 4.03 33.04 1.36
N THR A 440 2.82 33.55 1.54
CA THR A 440 1.49 32.97 1.26
C THR A 440 0.93 33.24 -0.15
N GLY A 441 0.16 32.30 -0.74
CA GLY A 441 -0.75 32.54 -1.87
C GLY A 441 -1.66 31.34 -2.21
N GLN A 442 -2.95 31.39 -1.86
CA GLN A 442 -4.16 31.56 -2.71
C GLN A 442 -4.64 30.36 -3.56
N THR A 443 -5.83 29.87 -3.20
CA THR A 443 -6.63 28.77 -3.78
C THR A 443 -7.38 29.16 -5.07
N PRO A 444 -7.55 28.24 -6.05
CA PRO A 444 -8.46 28.41 -7.19
C PRO A 444 -9.88 27.85 -6.95
N PRO A 445 -10.89 28.23 -7.78
CA PRO A 445 -12.31 28.14 -7.45
C PRO A 445 -13.03 26.86 -7.93
N THR A 446 -14.10 26.51 -7.20
CA THR A 446 -15.01 25.37 -7.41
C THR A 446 -15.97 25.56 -8.59
N GLY A 447 -16.04 24.59 -9.50
CA GLY A 447 -17.02 24.52 -10.60
C GLY A 447 -18.14 23.52 -10.33
N ASP A 448 -19.37 23.98 -10.47
CA ASP A 448 -20.66 23.27 -10.31
C ASP A 448 -21.03 22.54 -11.62
N PHE A 449 -21.30 21.22 -11.54
CA PHE A 449 -21.80 20.42 -12.67
C PHE A 449 -23.12 19.74 -12.28
N THR A 450 -24.22 20.24 -12.86
CA THR A 450 -25.54 19.63 -12.83
C THR A 450 -25.88 19.08 -14.23
N GLY A 451 -25.97 17.76 -14.35
CA GLY A 451 -26.40 17.07 -15.58
C GLY A 451 -26.93 15.68 -15.27
N GLY A 452 -28.24 15.48 -15.39
CA GLY A 452 -28.94 14.26 -14.99
C GLY A 452 -28.69 13.05 -15.90
N ALA A 453 -28.58 11.86 -15.27
CA ALA A 453 -28.45 10.57 -15.91
C ALA A 453 -29.82 10.02 -16.40
N PRO A 454 -29.84 9.21 -17.48
CA PRO A 454 -31.04 8.50 -17.92
C PRO A 454 -31.30 7.26 -17.06
N SER A 455 -32.59 6.95 -16.89
CA SER A 455 -33.16 5.85 -16.11
C SER A 455 -33.33 4.55 -16.91
N ASP A 456 -33.32 3.42 -16.18
CA ASP A 456 -33.71 2.04 -16.55
C ASP A 456 -32.68 1.12 -17.21
N ALA A 457 -31.84 0.53 -16.37
CA ALA A 457 -31.59 -0.92 -16.28
C ALA A 457 -31.48 -1.25 -14.78
N GLY A 458 -31.91 -2.43 -14.33
CA GLY A 458 -31.88 -2.84 -12.92
C GLY A 458 -30.45 -3.00 -12.39
N SER A 459 -29.77 -1.88 -12.17
CA SER A 459 -28.36 -1.78 -11.79
C SER A 459 -28.18 -2.32 -10.37
N PHE A 460 -27.55 -3.48 -10.28
CA PHE A 460 -26.80 -3.86 -9.09
C PHE A 460 -25.78 -2.74 -8.84
N ASN A 461 -25.97 -1.97 -7.76
CA ASN A 461 -25.06 -0.92 -7.33
C ASN A 461 -24.51 -1.24 -5.93
N PRO A 462 -23.36 -1.95 -5.85
CA PRO A 462 -22.74 -2.34 -4.58
C PRO A 462 -22.25 -1.15 -3.75
N GLN A 463 -22.06 0.03 -4.33
CA GLN A 463 -21.62 1.22 -3.57
C GLN A 463 -22.65 1.69 -2.54
N ALA A 464 -23.92 1.28 -2.67
CA ALA A 464 -25.01 1.76 -1.82
C ALA A 464 -25.29 0.89 -0.59
N SER A 465 -24.68 -0.28 -0.46
CA SER A 465 -24.97 -1.20 0.65
C SER A 465 -23.88 -1.12 1.72
N THR A 466 -24.16 -0.40 2.79
CA THR A 466 -23.50 -0.62 4.10
C THR A 466 -24.11 -1.83 4.84
N GLU A 467 -24.83 -2.70 4.12
CA GLU A 467 -25.46 -3.92 4.65
C GLU A 467 -24.64 -5.14 4.24
N ASP A 468 -24.56 -6.10 5.17
CA ASP A 468 -23.90 -7.41 5.05
C ASP A 468 -24.20 -8.07 3.68
N GLN A 469 -23.23 -8.10 2.77
CA GLN A 469 -23.33 -8.69 1.40
C GLN A 469 -23.25 -10.23 1.44
N ALA A 470 -23.76 -10.82 2.51
CA ALA A 470 -23.69 -12.25 2.74
C ALA A 470 -24.53 -13.00 1.69
N ASN A 471 -23.85 -13.79 0.85
CA ASN A 471 -24.46 -14.76 -0.08
C ASN A 471 -25.30 -14.17 -1.20
N VAL A 472 -24.97 -12.99 -1.71
CA VAL A 472 -25.65 -12.41 -2.89
C VAL A 472 -25.24 -13.15 -4.17
N GLU A 473 -26.15 -13.26 -5.13
CA GLU A 473 -25.85 -13.76 -6.48
C GLU A 473 -25.13 -12.65 -7.24
N GLY A 474 -23.94 -12.95 -7.77
CA GLY A 474 -23.07 -11.94 -8.34
C GLY A 474 -23.50 -11.49 -9.74
N SER A 475 -22.84 -10.46 -10.24
CA SER A 475 -22.95 -10.03 -11.63
C SER A 475 -21.78 -10.61 -12.45
N THR A 476 -22.05 -11.09 -13.66
CA THR A 476 -21.01 -11.44 -14.64
C THR A 476 -20.65 -10.29 -15.58
N ALA A 477 -21.43 -9.20 -15.53
CA ALA A 477 -21.22 -7.98 -16.31
C ALA A 477 -20.34 -7.00 -15.53
N PHE A 478 -19.04 -7.01 -15.79
CA PHE A 478 -18.06 -6.10 -15.19
C PHE A 478 -18.09 -4.77 -15.93
N THR A 479 -18.77 -3.76 -15.38
CA THR A 479 -18.87 -2.43 -15.99
C THR A 479 -17.98 -1.43 -15.27
N ILE A 480 -16.96 -0.93 -15.96
CA ILE A 480 -16.09 0.13 -15.44
C ILE A 480 -16.83 1.46 -15.55
N THR A 481 -16.83 2.29 -14.52
CA THR A 481 -17.40 3.65 -14.54
C THR A 481 -16.39 4.64 -13.96
N SER A 482 -16.76 5.93 -13.88
CA SER A 482 -15.93 6.94 -13.21
C SER A 482 -15.74 6.67 -11.71
N THR A 483 -16.58 5.86 -11.08
CA THR A 483 -16.53 5.55 -9.64
C THR A 483 -16.41 4.06 -9.33
N VAL A 484 -16.38 3.20 -10.35
CA VAL A 484 -16.28 1.74 -10.20
C VAL A 484 -15.22 1.24 -11.17
N HIS A 485 -14.08 0.86 -10.62
CA HIS A 485 -12.95 0.25 -11.34
C HIS A 485 -12.55 -1.09 -10.68
N SER A 486 -13.02 -1.29 -9.46
CA SER A 486 -12.64 -2.34 -8.54
C SER A 486 -13.79 -3.32 -8.36
N PHE A 487 -13.50 -4.61 -8.42
CA PHE A 487 -14.46 -5.70 -8.31
C PHE A 487 -13.91 -6.75 -7.32
N SER A 488 -14.74 -7.17 -6.37
CA SER A 488 -14.36 -8.06 -5.26
C SER A 488 -15.34 -9.21 -5.08
N GLY A 489 -14.89 -10.22 -4.33
CA GLY A 489 -15.61 -11.46 -4.18
C GLY A 489 -15.78 -12.17 -5.52
N ILE A 490 -14.77 -12.06 -6.40
CA ILE A 490 -14.81 -12.70 -7.71
C ILE A 490 -14.73 -14.21 -7.54
N SER A 491 -15.69 -14.92 -8.12
CA SER A 491 -15.78 -16.38 -8.04
C SER A 491 -16.43 -16.94 -9.31
N ALA A 492 -16.31 -18.25 -9.54
CA ALA A 492 -16.92 -18.88 -10.70
C ALA A 492 -18.46 -18.71 -10.65
N SER A 493 -19.05 -18.23 -11.75
CA SER A 493 -20.51 -18.17 -11.88
C SER A 493 -21.09 -19.59 -11.77
N SER A 494 -22.07 -19.80 -10.90
CA SER A 494 -22.70 -21.12 -10.75
C SER A 494 -23.45 -21.54 -12.02
N GLU A 495 -24.01 -20.59 -12.77
CA GLU A 495 -24.69 -20.88 -14.04
C GLU A 495 -23.70 -21.32 -15.12
N ALA A 496 -22.64 -20.54 -15.34
CA ALA A 496 -21.65 -20.83 -16.39
C ALA A 496 -20.77 -22.04 -16.07
N SER A 497 -20.41 -22.23 -14.80
CA SER A 497 -19.55 -23.34 -14.37
C SER A 497 -20.30 -24.68 -14.26
N GLY A 498 -21.63 -24.65 -14.09
CA GLY A 498 -22.42 -25.84 -13.75
C GLY A 498 -22.15 -26.40 -12.34
N LYS A 499 -21.36 -25.69 -11.52
CA LYS A 499 -21.06 -26.06 -10.13
C LYS A 499 -22.25 -25.75 -9.21
N THR A 500 -22.36 -26.49 -8.12
CA THR A 500 -23.38 -26.24 -7.09
C THR A 500 -23.01 -24.98 -6.30
N ARG A 501 -23.93 -24.01 -6.25
CA ARG A 501 -23.74 -22.78 -5.47
C ARG A 501 -23.82 -23.08 -3.97
N VAL A 502 -22.83 -22.60 -3.22
CA VAL A 502 -22.73 -22.69 -1.77
C VAL A 502 -22.93 -21.31 -1.17
N THR A 503 -23.75 -21.23 -0.12
CA THR A 503 -23.87 -20.05 0.74
C THR A 503 -23.26 -20.35 2.11
N PHE A 504 -22.64 -19.35 2.73
CA PHE A 504 -21.99 -19.44 4.03
C PHE A 504 -22.72 -18.62 5.09
N SER A 505 -22.71 -19.09 6.33
CA SER A 505 -23.22 -18.37 7.49
C SER A 505 -22.13 -18.29 8.56
N VAL A 506 -21.79 -17.06 8.97
CA VAL A 506 -20.80 -16.75 10.00
C VAL A 506 -21.50 -16.54 11.34
N ASN A 507 -20.93 -17.09 12.42
CA ASN A 507 -21.45 -16.99 13.79
C ASN A 507 -22.95 -17.34 13.90
N ASN A 508 -23.37 -18.43 13.26
CA ASN A 508 -24.77 -18.85 13.17
C ASN A 508 -25.71 -17.78 12.58
N GLY A 509 -25.19 -16.98 11.64
CA GLY A 509 -25.92 -15.95 10.91
C GLY A 509 -25.88 -14.57 11.56
N SER A 510 -25.12 -14.37 12.63
CA SER A 510 -24.93 -13.03 13.20
C SER A 510 -23.82 -12.22 12.55
N GLY A 511 -23.07 -12.79 11.60
CA GLY A 511 -21.91 -12.14 11.00
C GLY A 511 -20.79 -11.90 12.01
N VAL A 512 -19.79 -11.11 11.61
CA VAL A 512 -18.77 -10.55 12.51
C VAL A 512 -19.30 -9.23 13.08
N LYS A 513 -19.26 -9.05 14.39
CA LYS A 513 -19.78 -7.83 15.03
C LYS A 513 -18.74 -6.72 15.04
N ASN A 514 -19.18 -5.49 14.82
CA ASN A 514 -18.38 -4.31 15.11
C ASN A 514 -17.95 -4.29 16.58
N VAL A 515 -16.71 -3.90 16.81
CA VAL A 515 -16.15 -3.74 18.15
C VAL A 515 -15.60 -2.33 18.31
N VAL A 516 -15.58 -1.87 19.56
CA VAL A 516 -14.93 -0.59 19.91
C VAL A 516 -13.42 -0.75 19.90
N SER A 517 -12.68 0.36 19.98
CA SER A 517 -11.22 0.34 19.99
C SER A 517 -10.67 -0.57 21.10
N GLY A 518 -9.74 -1.45 20.76
CA GLY A 518 -9.19 -2.49 21.66
C GLY A 518 -10.17 -3.61 22.04
N GLY A 519 -11.36 -3.64 21.43
CA GLY A 519 -12.34 -4.69 21.61
C GLY A 519 -11.92 -6.01 20.95
N LYS A 520 -12.28 -7.14 21.55
CA LYS A 520 -11.97 -8.47 21.01
C LYS A 520 -13.01 -8.89 19.97
N LEU A 521 -12.57 -9.15 18.73
CA LEU A 521 -13.39 -9.76 17.69
C LEU A 521 -13.75 -11.22 18.03
N VAL A 522 -14.92 -11.66 17.57
CA VAL A 522 -15.43 -13.02 17.78
C VAL A 522 -15.78 -13.66 16.45
N LEU A 523 -15.09 -14.75 16.12
CA LEU A 523 -15.33 -15.61 14.97
C LEU A 523 -15.37 -17.07 15.46
N ASP A 524 -16.56 -17.55 15.81
CA ASP A 524 -16.76 -18.83 16.49
C ASP A 524 -17.15 -19.96 15.54
N SER A 525 -17.81 -19.65 14.41
CA SER A 525 -18.33 -20.67 13.50
C SER A 525 -18.47 -20.19 12.07
N ILE A 526 -18.09 -21.05 11.13
CA ILE A 526 -18.43 -20.97 9.70
C ILE A 526 -19.30 -22.18 9.38
N THR A 527 -20.40 -21.98 8.66
CA THR A 527 -21.27 -23.07 8.20
C THR A 527 -21.65 -22.87 6.75
N SER A 528 -21.64 -23.94 5.96
CA SER A 528 -22.03 -23.95 4.55
C SER A 528 -23.44 -24.53 4.36
N SER A 529 -24.15 -24.08 3.33
CA SER A 529 -25.50 -24.59 2.99
C SER A 529 -25.56 -26.05 2.56
N VAL A 530 -24.42 -26.60 2.17
CA VAL A 530 -24.21 -28.00 1.80
C VAL A 530 -22.92 -28.47 2.49
N ASP A 531 -22.74 -29.78 2.61
CA ASP A 531 -21.54 -30.37 3.21
C ASP A 531 -20.36 -30.20 2.23
N VAL A 532 -19.47 -29.25 2.54
CA VAL A 532 -18.24 -28.96 1.80
C VAL A 532 -17.09 -29.25 2.75
N ALA A 533 -16.02 -29.89 2.28
CA ALA A 533 -14.88 -30.19 3.14
C ALA A 533 -14.20 -28.90 3.62
N ASP A 534 -13.71 -28.89 4.86
CA ASP A 534 -13.06 -27.69 5.42
C ASP A 534 -11.77 -27.31 4.65
N GLU A 535 -11.14 -28.24 3.94
CA GLU A 535 -9.98 -27.96 3.07
C GLU A 535 -10.37 -27.26 1.76
N ASP A 536 -11.66 -27.28 1.40
CA ASP A 536 -12.22 -26.63 0.21
C ASP A 536 -12.80 -25.24 0.51
N ILE A 537 -12.65 -24.73 1.73
CA ILE A 537 -13.14 -23.42 2.17
C ILE A 537 -11.97 -22.55 2.58
N GLN A 538 -11.77 -21.43 1.88
CA GLN A 538 -10.81 -20.39 2.22
C GLN A 538 -11.51 -19.27 3.00
N LEU A 539 -10.84 -18.78 4.04
CA LEU A 539 -11.16 -17.53 4.72
C LEU A 539 -10.07 -16.52 4.45
N THR A 540 -10.47 -15.29 4.15
CA THR A 540 -9.55 -14.15 4.00
C THR A 540 -10.13 -12.97 4.75
N ILE A 541 -9.36 -12.35 5.65
CA ILE A 541 -9.69 -11.04 6.23
C ILE A 541 -8.76 -10.01 5.63
N THR A 542 -9.34 -8.93 5.11
CA THR A 542 -8.59 -7.73 4.72
C THR A 542 -9.16 -6.51 5.42
N ASP A 543 -8.38 -5.45 5.55
CA ASP A 543 -8.93 -4.10 5.74
C ASP A 543 -9.65 -3.59 4.47
N VAL A 544 -10.38 -2.48 4.62
CA VAL A 544 -11.16 -1.82 3.56
C VAL A 544 -10.98 -0.29 3.66
N PRO A 545 -10.38 0.37 2.65
CA PRO A 545 -9.58 -0.21 1.56
C PRO A 545 -8.49 -1.15 2.06
N SER A 546 -8.04 -2.07 1.20
CA SER A 546 -7.09 -3.09 1.64
C SER A 546 -5.68 -2.51 1.63
N GLU A 547 -5.26 -1.86 2.72
CA GLU A 547 -4.00 -1.11 2.83
C GLU A 547 -2.91 -1.80 3.69
N SER A 548 -3.18 -2.12 4.95
CA SER A 548 -2.17 -2.59 5.91
C SER A 548 -2.39 -4.00 6.49
N PHE A 549 -3.54 -4.64 6.25
CA PHE A 549 -3.83 -5.95 6.84
C PHE A 549 -4.43 -6.96 5.87
N SER A 550 -3.83 -8.15 5.81
CA SER A 550 -4.43 -9.34 5.21
C SER A 550 -4.08 -10.60 5.99
N SER A 551 -5.02 -11.51 6.15
CA SER A 551 -4.77 -12.86 6.67
C SER A 551 -5.66 -13.86 5.96
N SER A 552 -5.06 -14.95 5.48
CA SER A 552 -5.78 -16.02 4.78
C SER A 552 -5.44 -17.39 5.35
N ILE A 553 -6.45 -18.24 5.49
CA ILE A 553 -6.30 -19.65 5.87
C ILE A 553 -7.31 -20.53 5.13
N LEU A 554 -7.08 -21.83 5.09
CA LEU A 554 -8.13 -22.82 4.86
C LEU A 554 -8.87 -23.12 6.17
N LEU A 555 -10.18 -23.37 6.11
CA LEU A 555 -10.98 -23.69 7.30
C LEU A 555 -10.45 -24.94 8.02
N SER A 556 -9.86 -25.88 7.26
CA SER A 556 -9.22 -27.09 7.79
C SER A 556 -8.04 -26.83 8.75
N GLU A 557 -7.42 -25.65 8.70
CA GLU A 557 -6.37 -25.21 9.62
C GLU A 557 -6.93 -24.79 10.99
N GLY A 558 -8.24 -24.52 11.04
CA GLY A 558 -8.96 -24.07 12.22
C GLY A 558 -8.99 -22.55 12.37
N LEU A 559 -10.07 -22.02 12.92
CA LEU A 559 -10.28 -20.56 13.06
C LEU A 559 -9.24 -19.86 13.93
N ASP A 560 -8.59 -20.58 14.85
CA ASP A 560 -7.52 -20.04 15.69
C ASP A 560 -6.23 -19.72 14.91
N ALA A 561 -6.08 -20.26 13.69
CA ALA A 561 -4.96 -19.95 12.79
C ALA A 561 -5.15 -18.64 12.02
N LEU A 562 -6.39 -18.14 11.91
CA LEU A 562 -6.67 -16.88 11.24
C LEU A 562 -6.27 -15.72 12.13
N THR A 563 -5.30 -14.92 11.69
CA THR A 563 -4.94 -13.70 12.41
C THR A 563 -6.10 -12.71 12.29
N LEU A 564 -6.60 -12.24 13.44
CA LEU A 564 -7.65 -11.22 13.48
C LEU A 564 -7.01 -9.83 13.63
N PRO A 565 -7.54 -8.81 12.94
CA PRO A 565 -7.04 -7.44 13.08
C PRO A 565 -7.29 -6.90 14.49
N THR A 566 -6.43 -5.97 14.91
CA THR A 566 -6.52 -5.32 16.22
C THR A 566 -6.64 -3.80 16.16
N ASP A 567 -6.24 -3.21 15.05
CA ASP A 567 -6.20 -1.76 14.89
C ASP A 567 -7.58 -1.20 14.53
N ASP A 568 -7.83 0.06 14.88
CA ASP A 568 -9.08 0.73 14.50
C ASP A 568 -9.13 0.82 12.96
N GLY A 569 -10.23 0.35 12.37
CA GLY A 569 -10.34 0.25 10.92
C GLY A 569 -11.61 -0.46 10.47
N THR A 570 -11.88 -0.39 9.17
CA THR A 570 -12.94 -1.20 8.54
C THR A 570 -12.29 -2.41 7.89
N TYR A 571 -12.92 -3.57 8.04
CA TYR A 571 -12.40 -4.85 7.59
C TYR A 571 -13.49 -5.66 6.89
N GLN A 572 -13.08 -6.59 6.04
CA GLN A 572 -13.91 -7.52 5.32
C GLN A 572 -13.42 -8.94 5.57
N LEU A 573 -14.32 -9.81 6.05
CA LEU A 573 -14.15 -11.25 6.04
C LEU A 573 -14.78 -11.80 4.75
N THR A 574 -13.97 -12.41 3.90
CA THR A 574 -14.40 -13.19 2.75
C THR A 574 -14.31 -14.67 3.08
N VAL A 575 -15.40 -15.40 2.84
CA VAL A 575 -15.46 -16.86 2.96
C VAL A 575 -15.82 -17.41 1.58
N ALA A 576 -14.98 -18.27 1.02
CA ALA A 576 -15.16 -18.74 -0.34
C ALA A 576 -14.81 -20.22 -0.50
N VAL A 577 -15.43 -20.86 -1.49
CA VAL A 577 -14.94 -22.15 -1.99
C VAL A 577 -13.62 -21.92 -2.73
N VAL A 578 -12.64 -22.79 -2.55
CA VAL A 578 -11.35 -22.74 -3.26
C VAL A 578 -11.54 -22.83 -4.79
N SER A 579 -10.69 -22.14 -5.54
CA SER A 579 -10.89 -21.89 -6.98
C SER A 579 -10.90 -23.16 -7.84
N ASP A 580 -10.17 -24.19 -7.45
CA ASP A 580 -10.01 -25.45 -8.17
C ASP A 580 -11.03 -26.53 -7.80
N ASN A 581 -11.97 -26.23 -6.89
CA ASN A 581 -13.01 -27.18 -6.51
C ASN A 581 -13.89 -27.54 -7.73
N ALA A 582 -14.06 -28.83 -7.99
CA ALA A 582 -14.76 -29.31 -9.19
C ALA A 582 -16.30 -29.30 -9.06
N GLU A 583 -16.83 -29.29 -7.85
CA GLU A 583 -18.26 -29.52 -7.58
C GLU A 583 -18.99 -28.27 -7.10
N TYR A 584 -18.29 -27.39 -6.38
CA TYR A 584 -18.87 -26.27 -5.65
C TYR A 584 -18.28 -24.92 -6.08
N THR A 585 -19.09 -23.88 -5.99
CA THR A 585 -18.66 -22.48 -6.07
C THR A 585 -19.49 -21.66 -5.10
N GLY A 586 -18.95 -20.56 -4.60
CA GLY A 586 -19.69 -19.68 -3.71
C GLY A 586 -18.75 -18.82 -2.90
N THR A 587 -19.26 -17.65 -2.52
CA THR A 587 -18.57 -16.71 -1.65
C THR A 587 -19.58 -15.95 -0.79
N ALA A 588 -19.14 -15.49 0.36
CA ALA A 588 -19.85 -14.55 1.21
C ALA A 588 -18.86 -13.53 1.76
N GLN A 589 -19.26 -12.26 1.77
CA GLN A 589 -18.45 -11.15 2.28
C GLN A 589 -19.18 -10.49 3.47
N TYR A 590 -18.47 -10.34 4.59
CA TYR A 590 -18.98 -9.75 5.82
C TYR A 590 -18.09 -8.58 6.21
N GLN A 591 -18.66 -7.36 6.27
CA GLN A 591 -17.91 -6.18 6.69
C GLN A 591 -18.09 -5.94 8.19
N PHE A 592 -17.01 -5.57 8.87
CA PHE A 592 -17.01 -5.19 10.27
C PHE A 592 -16.02 -4.06 10.55
N THR A 593 -16.17 -3.40 11.69
CA THR A 593 -15.30 -2.28 12.10
C THR A 593 -14.71 -2.54 13.48
N ILE A 594 -13.43 -2.23 13.66
CA ILE A 594 -12.77 -2.04 14.95
C ILE A 594 -12.68 -0.52 15.20
N GLY A 595 -13.00 -0.08 16.42
CA GLY A 595 -13.15 1.36 16.70
C GLY A 595 -14.53 1.90 16.33
N GLY A 596 -15.45 1.07 15.83
CA GLY A 596 -16.83 1.50 15.58
C GLY A 596 -17.62 1.66 16.89
N LEU A 597 -18.52 2.63 16.96
CA LEU A 597 -19.52 2.64 18.03
C LEU A 597 -20.53 1.49 17.80
N PRO A 598 -21.00 0.81 18.87
CA PRO A 598 -21.97 -0.29 18.72
C PRO A 598 -23.40 0.21 18.44
N PHE A 599 -23.59 1.52 18.25
CA PHE A 599 -24.91 2.15 18.22
C PHE A 599 -25.48 2.24 16.80
N THR A 600 -26.61 1.57 16.56
CA THR A 600 -27.26 1.53 15.24
C THR A 600 -28.04 2.81 14.90
N ASP A 601 -28.25 3.69 15.88
CA ASP A 601 -29.01 4.94 15.75
C ASP A 601 -28.11 6.18 15.68
N LEU A 602 -26.81 6.00 15.44
CA LEU A 602 -25.83 7.07 15.27
C LEU A 602 -24.90 6.76 14.09
N SER A 603 -25.07 7.49 12.99
CA SER A 603 -24.24 7.33 11.78
C SER A 603 -22.81 7.83 12.02
N PRO A 604 -21.76 7.17 11.45
CA PRO A 604 -20.41 7.73 11.39
C PRO A 604 -20.30 9.13 10.79
N SER A 605 -21.24 9.50 9.91
CA SER A 605 -21.34 10.84 9.31
C SER A 605 -22.06 11.89 10.17
N ASP A 606 -22.60 11.50 11.33
CA ASP A 606 -23.24 12.45 12.26
C ASP A 606 -22.17 13.34 12.91
N SER A 607 -22.41 14.65 12.99
CA SER A 607 -21.44 15.59 13.55
C SER A 607 -21.12 15.33 15.03
N ALA A 608 -21.98 14.62 15.76
CA ALA A 608 -21.72 14.20 17.13
C ALA A 608 -20.97 12.86 17.25
N TYR A 609 -20.78 12.12 16.14
CA TYR A 609 -20.22 10.75 16.19
C TYR A 609 -18.86 10.71 16.89
N THR A 610 -17.92 11.56 16.48
CA THR A 610 -16.57 11.64 17.08
C THR A 610 -16.63 11.98 18.56
N ALA A 611 -17.48 12.93 18.96
CA ALA A 611 -17.66 13.29 20.37
C ALA A 611 -18.22 12.12 21.19
N VAL A 612 -19.21 11.41 20.65
CA VAL A 612 -19.78 10.22 21.31
C VAL A 612 -18.73 9.10 21.39
N LYS A 613 -17.96 8.84 20.34
CA LYS A 613 -16.88 7.84 20.30
C LYS A 613 -15.90 8.07 21.43
N THR A 614 -15.30 9.27 21.48
CA THR A 614 -14.32 9.65 22.50
C THR A 614 -14.85 9.47 23.93
N LEU A 615 -16.09 9.86 24.17
CA LEU A 615 -16.70 9.75 25.51
C LEU A 615 -17.11 8.31 25.85
N TYR A 616 -17.50 7.52 24.86
CA TYR A 616 -17.85 6.11 25.04
C TYR A 616 -16.63 5.26 25.37
N GLU A 617 -15.54 5.43 24.61
CA GLU A 617 -14.27 4.71 24.82
C GLU A 617 -13.67 5.01 26.20
N LYS A 618 -13.86 6.24 26.72
CA LYS A 618 -13.46 6.63 28.07
C LYS A 618 -14.46 6.21 29.16
N GLY A 619 -15.57 5.56 28.80
CA GLY A 619 -16.64 5.15 29.72
C GLY A 619 -17.43 6.33 30.34
N ILE A 620 -17.28 7.54 29.81
CA ILE A 620 -17.92 8.77 30.32
C ILE A 620 -19.41 8.75 29.99
N LEU A 621 -19.74 8.62 28.71
CA LEU A 621 -21.12 8.42 28.23
C LEU A 621 -21.28 6.97 27.75
N VAL A 622 -22.43 6.38 28.05
CA VAL A 622 -22.79 5.01 27.62
C VAL A 622 -24.13 5.04 26.89
N GLY A 623 -24.41 4.00 26.10
CA GLY A 623 -25.69 3.82 25.42
C GLY A 623 -26.88 3.75 26.37
N THR A 624 -28.08 3.97 25.83
CA THR A 624 -29.35 3.67 26.52
C THR A 624 -29.69 2.18 26.43
N SER A 625 -29.06 1.48 25.49
CA SER A 625 -28.97 0.01 25.40
C SER A 625 -27.58 -0.37 24.86
N ASP A 626 -27.32 -1.67 24.70
CA ASP A 626 -26.07 -2.17 24.12
C ASP A 626 -25.88 -1.72 22.65
N THR A 627 -26.96 -1.41 21.92
CA THR A 627 -26.92 -1.05 20.49
C THR A 627 -27.58 0.29 20.18
N THR A 628 -27.92 1.10 21.19
CA THR A 628 -28.65 2.36 21.00
C THR A 628 -28.05 3.47 21.87
N PHE A 629 -27.69 4.58 21.23
CA PHE A 629 -27.22 5.79 21.92
C PHE A 629 -28.36 6.74 22.29
N SER A 630 -29.42 6.80 21.48
CA SER A 630 -30.53 7.76 21.56
C SER A 630 -30.09 9.23 21.43
N PRO A 631 -29.46 9.64 20.32
CA PRO A 631 -28.80 10.95 20.20
C PRO A 631 -29.75 12.13 20.42
N ASN A 632 -31.00 12.02 19.93
CA ASN A 632 -32.01 13.09 20.03
C ASN A 632 -32.89 12.99 21.29
N ALA A 633 -32.66 12.02 22.18
CA ALA A 633 -33.41 11.93 23.42
C ALA A 633 -32.90 12.99 24.41
N ASN A 634 -33.82 13.60 25.15
CA ASN A 634 -33.48 14.56 26.19
C ASN A 634 -32.67 13.87 27.30
N VAL A 635 -31.67 14.58 27.83
CA VAL A 635 -30.78 14.07 28.87
C VAL A 635 -31.25 14.51 30.25
N THR A 636 -31.17 13.58 31.21
CA THR A 636 -31.56 13.86 32.59
C THR A 636 -30.45 14.56 33.37
N ARG A 637 -30.82 15.29 34.42
CA ARG A 637 -29.88 15.90 35.35
C ARG A 637 -28.90 14.89 35.97
N ALA A 638 -29.39 13.68 36.29
CA ALA A 638 -28.55 12.61 36.81
C ALA A 638 -27.47 12.16 35.80
N THR A 639 -27.84 12.03 34.52
CA THR A 639 -26.91 11.66 33.45
C THR A 639 -25.82 12.72 33.25
N ALA A 640 -26.19 14.00 33.17
CA ALA A 640 -25.24 15.08 32.98
C ALA A 640 -24.20 15.15 34.11
N VAL A 641 -24.63 15.10 35.37
CA VAL A 641 -23.73 15.14 36.53
C VAL A 641 -22.84 13.90 36.62
N THR A 642 -23.37 12.73 36.30
CA THR A 642 -22.58 11.50 36.27
C THR A 642 -21.48 11.54 35.22
N ALA A 643 -21.78 12.06 34.03
CA ALA A 643 -20.79 12.21 32.97
C ALA A 643 -19.64 13.14 33.39
N LEU A 644 -19.94 14.28 34.02
CA LEU A 644 -18.91 15.19 34.56
C LEU A 644 -18.07 14.55 35.68
N GLY A 645 -18.70 13.79 36.56
CA GLY A 645 -17.97 13.07 37.61
C GLY A 645 -17.03 12.01 37.04
N ARG A 646 -17.46 11.27 36.01
CA ARG A 646 -16.61 10.30 35.29
C ARG A 646 -15.47 10.98 34.54
N LEU A 647 -15.76 12.11 33.90
CA LEU A 647 -14.76 12.91 33.20
C LEU A 647 -13.62 13.35 34.13
N LEU A 648 -13.93 13.66 35.39
CA LEU A 648 -12.94 14.01 36.42
C LEU A 648 -12.37 12.80 37.19
N GLY A 649 -12.71 11.57 36.79
CA GLY A 649 -12.20 10.34 37.42
C GLY A 649 -12.72 10.09 38.84
N ILE A 650 -13.88 10.63 39.21
CA ILE A 650 -14.44 10.51 40.56
C ILE A 650 -14.98 9.10 40.83
N GLU A 651 -14.58 8.51 41.96
CA GLU A 651 -15.15 7.26 42.45
C GLU A 651 -16.46 7.50 43.25
N GLN A 652 -17.42 6.58 43.16
CA GLN A 652 -18.74 6.71 43.81
C GLN A 652 -18.65 6.49 45.33
N ALA A 653 -18.25 7.52 46.09
CA ALA A 653 -18.10 7.40 47.55
C ALA A 653 -18.86 8.48 48.36
N GLU A 654 -19.38 9.52 47.72
CA GLU A 654 -19.94 10.67 48.42
C GLU A 654 -21.45 10.54 48.71
N THR A 655 -21.86 10.86 49.94
CA THR A 655 -23.27 10.86 50.32
C THR A 655 -23.90 12.22 50.06
N THR A 656 -25.01 12.24 49.31
CA THR A 656 -25.78 13.48 49.09
C THR A 656 -26.76 13.80 50.22
N THR A 657 -27.09 15.09 50.36
CA THR A 657 -28.12 15.62 51.27
C THR A 657 -29.49 15.80 50.61
N PHE A 658 -29.62 15.56 49.30
CA PHE A 658 -30.89 15.67 48.58
C PHE A 658 -31.84 14.52 48.93
N GLN A 659 -33.08 14.85 49.26
CA GLN A 659 -34.09 13.91 49.77
C GLN A 659 -34.62 12.95 48.70
N ASP A 660 -34.59 13.37 47.43
CA ASP A 660 -35.08 12.63 46.27
C ASP A 660 -33.99 11.80 45.57
N VAL A 661 -32.77 11.78 46.11
CA VAL A 661 -31.69 10.93 45.62
C VAL A 661 -31.57 9.69 46.50
N LYS A 662 -32.04 8.55 45.97
CA LYS A 662 -31.92 7.26 46.65
C LYS A 662 -30.47 6.80 46.68
N GLN A 663 -29.94 6.53 47.88
CA GLN A 663 -28.61 5.98 48.06
C GLN A 663 -28.42 4.63 47.35
N GLY A 664 -27.26 4.44 46.72
CA GLY A 664 -26.93 3.27 45.91
C GLY A 664 -27.50 3.30 44.49
N SER A 665 -28.12 4.41 44.07
CA SER A 665 -28.42 4.62 42.65
C SER A 665 -27.12 4.87 41.89
N TRP A 666 -27.05 4.48 40.62
CA TRP A 666 -25.83 4.62 39.79
C TRP A 666 -25.27 6.06 39.70
N TYR A 667 -26.10 7.06 39.99
CA TYR A 667 -25.74 8.48 40.00
C TYR A 667 -25.55 9.06 41.41
N SER A 668 -25.92 8.35 42.49
CA SER A 668 -26.04 8.98 43.82
C SER A 668 -24.70 9.47 44.37
N GLY A 669 -23.61 8.74 44.12
CA GLY A 669 -22.25 9.15 44.50
C GLY A 669 -21.80 10.41 43.76
N TYR A 670 -22.03 10.48 42.45
CA TYR A 670 -21.70 11.64 41.63
C TYR A 670 -22.52 12.87 42.01
N VAL A 671 -23.80 12.70 42.33
CA VAL A 671 -24.64 13.80 42.83
C VAL A 671 -24.17 14.27 44.22
N GLY A 672 -23.72 13.36 45.09
CA GLY A 672 -23.07 13.70 46.35
C GLY A 672 -21.83 14.56 46.13
N TRP A 673 -20.91 14.10 45.29
CA TRP A 673 -19.69 14.84 44.92
C TRP A 673 -20.01 16.24 44.34
N ALA A 674 -20.92 16.30 43.37
CA ALA A 674 -21.30 17.55 42.72
C ALA A 674 -21.96 18.53 43.69
N SER A 675 -22.72 18.03 44.67
CA SER A 675 -23.32 18.86 45.71
C SER A 675 -22.26 19.39 46.70
N SER A 676 -21.32 18.54 47.13
CA SER A 676 -20.26 18.91 48.08
C SER A 676 -19.29 19.96 47.51
N ASN A 677 -19.13 19.99 46.19
CA ASN A 677 -18.31 20.97 45.48
C ASN A 677 -19.13 22.14 44.88
N GLU A 678 -20.38 22.30 45.31
CA GLU A 678 -21.28 23.37 44.88
C GLU A 678 -21.55 23.46 43.36
N ILE A 679 -21.21 22.41 42.61
CA ILE A 679 -21.51 22.29 41.17
C ILE A 679 -23.03 22.31 40.97
N VAL A 680 -23.77 21.56 41.80
CA VAL A 680 -25.23 21.53 41.80
C VAL A 680 -25.82 21.90 43.16
N LEU A 681 -26.90 22.70 43.16
CA LEU A 681 -27.54 23.22 44.39
C LEU A 681 -28.97 22.70 44.62
N GLY A 682 -29.52 21.93 43.67
CA GLY A 682 -30.90 21.45 43.70
C GLY A 682 -31.95 22.55 43.46
N ASP A 683 -33.18 22.28 43.88
CA ASP A 683 -34.35 23.15 43.71
C ASP A 683 -34.56 24.19 44.85
N GLY A 684 -33.65 24.22 45.82
CA GLY A 684 -33.76 25.06 47.03
C GLY A 684 -34.75 24.54 48.09
N SER A 685 -35.45 23.44 47.82
CA SER A 685 -36.35 22.75 48.76
C SER A 685 -35.78 21.40 49.25
N GLY A 686 -34.52 21.13 48.93
CA GLY A 686 -33.81 19.91 49.32
C GLY A 686 -33.92 18.77 48.31
N ASN A 687 -34.31 19.04 47.06
CA ASN A 687 -34.37 18.04 45.99
C ASN A 687 -33.38 18.34 44.85
N PHE A 688 -32.85 17.31 44.21
CA PHE A 688 -31.96 17.40 43.04
C PHE A 688 -32.72 17.31 41.71
N LEU A 689 -33.85 16.61 41.70
CA LEU A 689 -34.69 16.26 40.55
C LEU A 689 -33.96 15.39 39.51
N PRO A 690 -33.47 14.19 39.88
CA PRO A 690 -32.56 13.39 39.05
C PRO A 690 -33.12 13.00 37.68
N ASN A 691 -34.44 12.79 37.58
CA ASN A 691 -35.12 12.35 36.36
C ASN A 691 -35.63 13.50 35.48
N SER A 692 -35.50 14.75 35.94
CA SER A 692 -35.89 15.90 35.12
C SER A 692 -34.87 16.12 34.01
N ASN A 693 -35.35 16.55 32.84
CA ASN A 693 -34.47 16.96 31.74
C ASN A 693 -33.64 18.17 32.17
N ILE A 694 -32.35 18.14 31.89
CA ILE A 694 -31.48 19.31 32.06
C ILE A 694 -31.65 20.25 30.87
N THR A 695 -31.64 21.55 31.11
CA THR A 695 -31.71 22.55 30.05
C THR A 695 -30.33 23.08 29.68
N SER A 696 -30.19 23.67 28.49
CA SER A 696 -28.93 24.26 28.01
C SER A 696 -28.38 25.29 28.99
N LYS A 697 -29.22 26.17 29.55
CA LYS A 697 -28.79 27.16 30.56
C LYS A 697 -28.41 26.53 31.90
N GLN A 698 -29.09 25.46 32.31
CA GLN A 698 -28.71 24.74 33.53
C GLN A 698 -27.36 24.05 33.38
N MET A 699 -27.07 23.49 32.20
CA MET A 699 -25.80 22.86 31.92
C MET A 699 -24.66 23.87 31.87
N ASP A 700 -24.84 25.02 31.21
CA ASP A 700 -23.85 26.10 31.15
C ASP A 700 -23.44 26.61 32.55
N LEU A 701 -24.43 26.79 33.45
CA LEU A 701 -24.16 27.13 34.85
C LEU A 701 -23.39 26.02 35.59
N ILE A 702 -23.74 24.76 35.35
CA ILE A 702 -23.04 23.61 35.93
C ILE A 702 -21.60 23.53 35.41
N LEU A 703 -21.38 23.77 34.12
CA LEU A 703 -20.07 23.76 33.47
C LEU A 703 -19.17 24.88 33.96
N THR A 704 -19.71 26.08 34.16
CA THR A 704 -18.97 27.20 34.77
C THR A 704 -18.39 26.81 36.13
N ARG A 705 -19.18 26.11 36.95
CA ARG A 705 -18.76 25.66 38.29
C ARG A 705 -17.82 24.46 38.22
N TYR A 706 -18.10 23.52 37.33
CA TYR A 706 -17.24 22.37 37.06
C TYR A 706 -15.85 22.82 36.60
N ALA A 707 -15.79 23.76 35.66
CA ALA A 707 -14.54 24.30 35.11
C ALA A 707 -13.71 25.01 36.20
N ALA A 708 -14.36 25.82 37.04
CA ALA A 708 -13.72 26.45 38.19
C ALA A 708 -13.15 25.44 39.18
N LEU A 709 -13.83 24.30 39.39
CA LEU A 709 -13.33 23.21 40.23
C LEU A 709 -12.16 22.46 39.58
N ALA A 710 -12.29 22.15 38.29
CA ALA A 710 -11.30 21.38 37.52
C ALA A 710 -10.07 22.21 37.12
N GLY A 711 -10.11 23.54 37.30
CA GLY A 711 -9.01 24.42 36.93
C GLY A 711 -8.85 24.61 35.41
N ILE A 712 -9.92 24.43 34.65
CA ILE A 712 -9.94 24.57 33.18
C ILE A 712 -10.64 25.87 32.78
N GLU A 713 -10.24 26.44 31.65
CA GLU A 713 -10.92 27.60 31.08
C GLU A 713 -12.24 27.15 30.43
N TYR A 714 -13.33 27.83 30.78
CA TYR A 714 -14.63 27.62 30.16
C TYR A 714 -15.29 28.98 29.92
N THR A 715 -15.64 29.24 28.67
CA THR A 715 -16.40 30.43 28.31
C THR A 715 -17.86 30.03 28.16
N SER A 716 -18.73 30.57 29.02
CA SER A 716 -20.18 30.37 28.89
C SER A 716 -20.64 30.84 27.52
N ALA A 717 -21.56 30.10 26.89
CA ALA A 717 -22.06 30.49 25.58
C ALA A 717 -22.85 31.81 25.67
N GLU A 718 -22.26 32.93 25.24
CA GLU A 718 -22.97 34.21 25.06
C GLU A 718 -23.85 34.17 23.80
N ASN A 719 -24.87 33.30 23.77
CA ASN A 719 -25.82 33.25 22.67
C ASN A 719 -27.25 33.49 23.16
N ASP A 720 -27.96 34.38 22.46
CA ASP A 720 -29.37 34.77 22.63
C ASP A 720 -30.36 33.62 22.28
N SER A 721 -29.90 32.38 22.38
CA SER A 721 -30.66 31.16 22.08
C SER A 721 -31.68 30.84 23.17
N GLU A 722 -32.85 30.35 22.78
CA GLU A 722 -33.90 29.94 23.73
C GLU A 722 -33.43 28.75 24.60
N ASP A 723 -33.76 28.80 25.89
CA ASP A 723 -33.48 27.71 26.83
C ASP A 723 -34.32 26.48 26.45
N HIS A 724 -33.65 25.35 26.23
CA HIS A 724 -34.28 24.11 25.78
C HIS A 724 -33.68 22.92 26.53
N ALA A 725 -34.41 21.80 26.56
CA ALA A 725 -33.90 20.56 27.11
C ALA A 725 -32.75 20.04 26.23
N LEU A 726 -31.59 19.76 26.83
CA LEU A 726 -30.46 19.22 26.08
C LEU A 726 -30.74 17.79 25.64
N THR A 727 -30.35 17.50 24.41
CA THR A 727 -30.27 16.15 23.88
C THR A 727 -28.97 15.47 24.30
N ARG A 728 -28.92 14.14 24.19
CA ARG A 728 -27.71 13.36 24.51
C ARG A 728 -26.55 13.66 23.56
N LYS A 729 -26.81 13.93 22.28
CA LYS A 729 -25.77 14.32 21.32
C LYS A 729 -25.19 15.70 21.63
N GLU A 730 -26.02 16.67 22.02
CA GLU A 730 -25.55 18.00 22.42
C GLU A 730 -24.68 17.91 23.67
N LEU A 731 -25.10 17.11 24.66
CA LEU A 731 -24.26 16.84 25.84
C LEU A 731 -22.91 16.21 25.44
N ALA A 732 -22.89 15.26 24.50
CA ALA A 732 -21.66 14.62 24.05
C ALA A 732 -20.70 15.63 23.42
N VAL A 733 -21.18 16.48 22.52
CA VAL A 733 -20.36 17.54 21.90
C VAL A 733 -19.78 18.46 22.96
N ILE A 734 -20.62 18.97 23.87
CA ILE A 734 -20.19 19.87 24.96
C ILE A 734 -19.13 19.22 25.86
N LEU A 735 -19.29 17.94 26.21
CA LEU A 735 -18.33 17.25 27.08
C LEU A 735 -17.01 16.92 26.37
N ALA A 736 -17.06 16.64 25.06
CA ALA A 736 -15.85 16.38 24.28
C ALA A 736 -14.97 17.63 24.13
N GLU A 737 -15.58 18.82 24.06
CA GLU A 737 -14.83 20.09 24.07
C GLU A 737 -14.05 20.33 25.38
N LEU A 738 -14.47 19.74 26.49
CA LEU A 738 -13.74 19.85 27.78
C LEU A 738 -12.53 18.92 27.89
N ILE A 739 -12.36 17.99 26.94
CA ILE A 739 -11.24 17.02 26.90
C ILE A 739 -10.06 17.57 26.09
N GLN A 740 -10.32 18.50 25.15
CA GLN A 740 -9.31 19.18 24.34
C GLN A 740 -8.55 20.21 25.18
#